data_AF-Q0UC62-F1
#
_entry.id   AF-Q0UC62-F1
#
_cell.length_a   1.000
_cell.length_b   1.000
_cell.length_c   1.000
_cell.angle_alpha   90.00
_cell.angle_beta   90.00
_cell.angle_gamma   90.00
#
_symmetry.space_group_name_H-M   'P 1'
#
loop_
_entity.id
_entity.type
_entity.pdbx_description
1 polymer ?
#
loop_
_entity_poly.entity_id
_entity_poly.type
_entity_poly.pdbx_seq_one_letter_code
_entity_poly.pdbx_strand_id
1 'polypeptide(L)'
;MDDDFDSSDLEFDAPAPDRFSSAGSKSITAIKKNASALRIESKLAVKQLQSVHGAPGSRRQRSQWARTWEAFFKEVLKKNHATVPCGQDIERFILSLPSIMESSSTSREAIAWSTLVLALRYTFHAIRCRHDTFALSYNDKQRIKDCFETLRMQEKITKDPVREAQWLTTRLMAHLIRGLLVKAVRFGVLDWSIVVQKALGLALQSALSSRVGEVAVSRDYDDDECLAYKDIELKVTVDDTSPVDLPLLDRVTLDAKVTLRYTKGFKRDGSHNHIIVLSSLDSVEFNVVDPLKLLLAHALRHDCFYHTTAEDVVQEALTQRDGVFRWKYPERPVLCALKHRKFQYDKGASTQLLRETLNEAAQLSGITQRLVTHDIRRGAALEASQLPPRRNMEGAAEALGHSNFALMSGVTAKYVGHNTRSTLADRISVYANNDFGLAVAEDRIETTLNKRKVSSNDIDDYLAQPENTHLKKLKVPRHAATRALIKQRSSVTAPKDQDRSDQIGLDKVHPRTPLQPLNQNKLKGIAPQSTMIDLTVSDDEKSDGSMTAAHLTRETRRPVDTTKFDPALLLLSGLPSTRQAQGNADPGMVPDTSILEARLDEMDFGDDASLVEPRSGTAAQVELEVLEASQSEFIAWLSQINTRVVNDTNPAQHKDLDHLRGGSRDEPTFFSHRCCKYATTSGPSMNYHEAICTTESRKSANTKLSGFSKACDVPGCSYVARGEKEANVNRNFNSHKTNQHPKPGTTFSCPIGGGPNCAGPFKSKDAVSHHKTRHHSNIVPQGCPVDGCTSKKLWSSAANLEDHIRKGHLIKGKALSALINAAKARGVDEESDEGSDEGY
;
A
#
# COMPACT_ATOMS: atom_id res chain seq x y z
N MET A 1 82.67 -52.37 -28.92
CA MET A 1 81.89 -51.37 -29.69
C MET A 1 80.46 -51.73 -29.41
N ASP A 2 79.76 -50.75 -28.88
CA ASP A 2 78.63 -50.92 -27.96
C ASP A 2 77.36 -51.32 -28.70
N ASP A 3 76.93 -52.55 -28.44
CA ASP A 3 75.60 -53.08 -28.74
C ASP A 3 74.83 -53.21 -27.40
N ASP A 4 73.53 -52.95 -27.48
CA ASP A 4 72.48 -53.14 -26.47
C ASP A 4 72.37 -52.10 -25.33
N PHE A 5 71.97 -50.87 -25.69
CA PHE A 5 71.20 -50.01 -24.78
C PHE A 5 69.75 -49.95 -25.28
N ASP A 6 68.86 -50.76 -24.69
CA ASP A 6 67.44 -50.74 -24.98
C ASP A 6 66.75 -49.72 -24.06
N SER A 7 65.81 -48.94 -24.60
CA SER A 7 65.06 -47.92 -23.87
C SER A 7 64.25 -48.47 -22.69
N SER A 8 64.10 -49.80 -22.60
CA SER A 8 63.53 -50.52 -21.46
C SER A 8 64.43 -50.53 -20.20
N ASP A 9 65.71 -50.18 -20.31
CA ASP A 9 66.67 -50.17 -19.19
C ASP A 9 66.63 -48.85 -18.39
N LEU A 10 65.84 -47.88 -18.83
CA LEU A 10 65.53 -46.67 -18.07
C LEU A 10 64.39 -46.95 -17.09
N GLU A 11 64.73 -47.51 -15.93
CA GLU A 11 63.83 -47.52 -14.77
C GLU A 11 63.64 -46.09 -14.25
N PHE A 12 62.50 -45.47 -14.56
CA PHE A 12 62.09 -44.23 -13.92
C PHE A 12 61.54 -44.56 -12.53
N ASP A 13 62.12 -43.98 -11.49
CA ASP A 13 61.55 -44.05 -10.14
C ASP A 13 60.07 -43.65 -10.19
N ALA A 14 59.23 -44.45 -9.53
CA ALA A 14 57.80 -44.17 -9.47
C ALA A 14 57.59 -42.73 -8.98
N PRO A 15 56.77 -41.92 -9.67
CA PRO A 15 56.56 -40.52 -9.30
C PRO A 15 56.18 -40.44 -7.82
N ALA A 16 56.81 -39.51 -7.10
CA ALA A 16 56.61 -39.35 -5.66
C ALA A 16 55.11 -39.36 -5.34
N PRO A 17 54.65 -40.18 -4.38
CA PRO A 17 53.24 -40.38 -4.11
C PRO A 17 52.59 -39.01 -3.87
N ASP A 18 51.45 -38.79 -4.55
CA ASP A 18 50.71 -37.53 -4.43
C ASP A 18 50.54 -37.18 -2.95
N ARG A 19 51.01 -35.99 -2.56
CA ARG A 19 50.92 -35.47 -1.19
C ARG A 19 49.48 -35.42 -0.67
N PHE A 20 48.50 -35.48 -1.57
CA PHE A 20 47.07 -35.53 -1.24
C PHE A 20 46.44 -36.92 -1.40
N SER A 21 47.22 -37.99 -1.59
CA SER A 21 46.73 -39.37 -1.71
C SER A 21 45.90 -39.86 -0.50
N SER A 22 46.07 -39.23 0.67
CA SER A 22 45.28 -39.50 1.87
C SER A 22 44.05 -38.60 2.02
N ALA A 23 43.91 -37.55 1.21
CA ALA A 23 42.77 -36.64 1.26
C ALA A 23 41.50 -37.38 0.83
N GLY A 24 40.48 -37.39 1.70
CA GLY A 24 39.23 -38.12 1.45
C GLY A 24 39.27 -39.62 1.76
N SER A 25 40.40 -40.20 2.18
CA SER A 25 40.53 -41.63 2.55
C SER A 25 39.50 -42.08 3.60
N LYS A 26 39.21 -41.21 4.59
CA LYS A 26 38.15 -41.42 5.60
C LYS A 26 36.77 -41.51 4.96
N SER A 27 36.43 -40.58 4.06
CA SER A 27 35.15 -40.56 3.34
C SER A 27 35.00 -41.78 2.43
N ILE A 28 36.06 -42.16 1.70
CA ILE A 28 36.08 -43.34 0.83
C ILE A 28 35.87 -44.61 1.66
N THR A 29 36.53 -44.74 2.81
CA THR A 29 36.37 -45.88 3.71
C THR A 29 34.94 -45.94 4.27
N ALA A 30 34.37 -44.80 4.65
CA ALA A 30 32.98 -44.72 5.10
C ALA A 30 31.98 -45.08 3.99
N ILE A 31 32.20 -44.65 2.75
CA ILE A 31 31.38 -45.01 1.58
C ILE A 31 31.48 -46.52 1.33
N LYS A 32 32.68 -47.10 1.33
CA LYS A 32 32.88 -48.55 1.14
C LYS A 32 32.18 -49.36 2.23
N LYS A 33 32.35 -48.96 3.51
CA LYS A 33 31.73 -49.62 4.66
C LYS A 33 30.19 -49.58 4.61
N ASN A 34 29.62 -48.48 4.14
CA ASN A 34 28.17 -48.25 4.12
C ASN A 34 27.55 -48.39 2.71
N ALA A 35 28.25 -48.95 1.74
CA ALA A 35 27.88 -48.88 0.31
C ALA A 35 26.48 -49.45 0.03
N SER A 36 26.11 -50.55 0.69
CA SER A 36 24.79 -51.19 0.52
C SER A 36 23.65 -50.31 1.07
N ALA A 37 23.81 -49.79 2.28
CA ALA A 37 22.85 -48.88 2.91
C ALA A 37 22.69 -47.59 2.08
N LEU A 38 23.81 -46.94 1.73
CA LEU A 38 23.81 -45.74 0.88
C LEU A 38 23.16 -45.99 -0.47
N ARG A 39 23.30 -47.19 -1.07
CA ARG A 39 22.62 -47.54 -2.34
C ARG A 39 21.11 -47.67 -2.18
N ILE A 40 20.64 -48.25 -1.07
CA ILE A 40 19.20 -48.36 -0.79
C ILE A 40 18.62 -46.96 -0.51
N GLU A 41 19.27 -46.20 0.37
CA GLU A 41 18.85 -44.85 0.75
C GLU A 41 18.87 -43.89 -0.43
N SER A 42 19.92 -43.88 -1.26
CA SER A 42 19.99 -43.03 -2.45
C SER A 42 18.91 -43.39 -3.48
N LYS A 43 18.68 -44.68 -3.74
CA LYS A 43 17.58 -45.11 -4.64
C LYS A 43 16.21 -44.73 -4.09
N LEU A 44 16.00 -44.89 -2.79
CA LEU A 44 14.75 -44.49 -2.12
C LEU A 44 14.57 -42.97 -2.21
N ALA A 45 15.61 -42.20 -1.90
CA ALA A 45 15.61 -40.74 -1.96
C ALA A 45 15.33 -40.24 -3.38
N VAL A 46 15.96 -40.81 -4.41
CA VAL A 46 15.70 -40.45 -5.81
C VAL A 46 14.26 -40.79 -6.22
N LYS A 47 13.74 -41.96 -5.82
CA LYS A 47 12.34 -42.35 -6.12
C LYS A 47 11.31 -41.50 -5.37
N GLN A 48 11.65 -41.01 -4.18
CA GLN A 48 10.80 -40.16 -3.34
C GLN A 48 11.05 -38.66 -3.56
N LEU A 49 11.96 -38.30 -4.46
CA LEU A 49 12.34 -36.91 -4.69
C LEU A 49 11.14 -36.13 -5.23
N GLN A 50 10.52 -35.34 -4.37
CA GLN A 50 9.52 -34.38 -4.79
C GLN A 50 10.23 -33.11 -5.29
N SER A 51 9.62 -32.42 -6.25
CA SER A 51 10.06 -31.09 -6.69
C SER A 51 9.83 -30.07 -5.56
N VAL A 52 10.69 -30.10 -4.55
CA VAL A 52 10.63 -29.26 -3.34
C VAL A 52 11.26 -27.88 -3.54
N HIS A 53 11.83 -27.62 -4.72
CA HIS A 53 12.47 -26.35 -5.03
C HIS A 53 11.47 -25.20 -5.14
N GLY A 54 11.84 -24.05 -4.54
CA GLY A 54 11.13 -22.78 -4.64
C GLY A 54 10.21 -22.47 -3.45
N ALA A 55 9.55 -21.33 -3.52
CA ALA A 55 8.56 -20.90 -2.53
C ALA A 55 7.39 -21.93 -2.42
N PRO A 56 6.84 -22.21 -1.22
CA PRO A 56 5.69 -23.09 -1.05
C PRO A 56 4.50 -22.74 -1.96
N GLY A 57 4.20 -21.44 -2.12
CA GLY A 57 3.17 -20.97 -3.06
C GLY A 57 3.45 -21.36 -4.52
N SER A 58 4.70 -21.24 -4.97
CA SER A 58 5.14 -21.66 -6.31
C SER A 58 5.07 -23.18 -6.46
N ARG A 59 5.41 -23.96 -5.43
CA ARG A 59 5.27 -25.43 -5.43
C ARG A 59 3.83 -25.85 -5.56
N ARG A 60 2.92 -25.20 -4.82
CA ARG A 60 1.46 -25.44 -4.93
C ARG A 60 0.98 -25.17 -6.34
N GLN A 61 1.36 -24.03 -6.93
CA GLN A 61 0.98 -23.71 -8.31
C GLN A 61 1.55 -24.70 -9.31
N ARG A 62 2.83 -25.08 -9.18
CA ARG A 62 3.46 -26.10 -10.03
C ARG A 62 2.71 -27.43 -9.96
N SER A 63 2.37 -27.88 -8.76
CA SER A 63 1.60 -29.11 -8.52
C SER A 63 0.19 -29.03 -9.11
N GLN A 64 -0.50 -27.89 -8.93
CA GLN A 64 -1.81 -27.63 -9.52
C GLN A 64 -1.75 -27.77 -11.05
N TRP A 65 -0.82 -27.08 -11.71
CA TRP A 65 -0.72 -27.11 -13.17
C TRP A 65 -0.26 -28.46 -13.71
N ALA A 66 0.64 -29.16 -13.01
CA ALA A 66 1.01 -30.52 -13.35
C ALA A 66 -0.22 -31.46 -13.34
N ARG A 67 -1.05 -31.40 -12.29
CA ARG A 67 -2.27 -32.20 -12.18
C ARG A 67 -3.31 -31.83 -13.24
N THR A 68 -3.48 -30.53 -13.50
CA THR A 68 -4.40 -30.06 -14.56
C THR A 68 -3.97 -30.59 -15.93
N TRP A 69 -2.67 -30.50 -16.25
CA TRP A 69 -2.11 -31.04 -17.48
C TRP A 69 -2.29 -32.56 -17.56
N GLU A 70 -1.98 -33.30 -16.50
CA GLU A 70 -2.12 -34.76 -16.45
C GLU A 70 -3.55 -35.22 -16.68
N ALA A 71 -4.52 -34.55 -16.03
CA ALA A 71 -5.93 -34.80 -16.23
C ALA A 71 -6.35 -34.52 -17.68
N PHE A 72 -5.90 -33.40 -18.26
CA PHE A 72 -6.17 -33.08 -19.66
C PHE A 72 -5.57 -34.12 -20.62
N PHE A 73 -4.30 -34.46 -20.43
CA PHE A 73 -3.57 -35.39 -21.29
C PHE A 73 -4.20 -36.79 -21.29
N LYS A 74 -4.62 -37.27 -20.11
CA LYS A 74 -5.27 -38.56 -19.95
C LYS A 74 -6.73 -38.52 -20.41
N GLU A 75 -7.52 -37.58 -19.90
CA GLU A 75 -8.98 -37.63 -20.06
C GLU A 75 -9.47 -36.98 -21.36
N VAL A 76 -8.77 -35.96 -21.87
CA VAL A 76 -9.15 -35.25 -23.11
C VAL A 76 -8.39 -35.78 -24.32
N LEU A 77 -7.07 -35.95 -24.21
CA LEU A 77 -6.27 -36.47 -25.34
C LEU A 77 -6.26 -37.99 -25.43
N LYS A 78 -6.75 -38.70 -24.38
CA LYS A 78 -6.76 -40.16 -24.31
C LYS A 78 -5.37 -40.78 -24.52
N LYS A 79 -4.32 -40.09 -24.06
CA LYS A 79 -2.92 -40.53 -24.13
C LYS A 79 -2.44 -41.06 -22.78
N ASN A 80 -1.56 -42.05 -22.82
CA ASN A 80 -0.92 -42.61 -21.63
C ASN A 80 0.20 -41.67 -21.15
N HIS A 81 0.39 -41.52 -19.84
CA HIS A 81 1.50 -40.76 -19.25
C HIS A 81 2.91 -41.22 -19.68
N ALA A 82 3.06 -42.40 -20.29
CA ALA A 82 4.32 -42.84 -20.89
C ALA A 82 4.62 -42.18 -22.25
N THR A 83 3.59 -41.69 -22.96
CA THR A 83 3.73 -41.05 -24.27
C THR A 83 4.28 -39.63 -24.13
N VAL A 84 5.37 -39.32 -24.84
CA VAL A 84 5.95 -37.97 -24.87
C VAL A 84 4.96 -37.01 -25.58
N PRO A 85 4.53 -35.91 -24.94
CA PRO A 85 3.65 -34.93 -25.57
C PRO A 85 4.32 -34.22 -26.75
N CYS A 86 3.57 -33.93 -27.82
CA CYS A 86 4.05 -33.11 -28.95
C CYS A 86 3.55 -31.65 -28.86
N GLY A 87 4.07 -30.76 -29.71
CA GLY A 87 3.63 -29.35 -29.75
C GLY A 87 2.11 -29.20 -29.91
N GLN A 88 1.49 -30.01 -30.76
CA GLN A 88 0.04 -30.01 -30.97
C GLN A 88 -0.76 -30.35 -29.69
N ASP A 89 -0.24 -31.21 -28.81
CA ASP A 89 -0.90 -31.52 -27.54
C ASP A 89 -0.93 -30.30 -26.61
N ILE A 90 0.16 -29.53 -26.59
CA ILE A 90 0.30 -28.29 -25.82
C ILE A 90 -0.63 -27.21 -26.38
N GLU A 91 -0.70 -27.06 -27.69
CA GLU A 91 -1.62 -26.12 -28.35
C GLU A 91 -3.08 -26.40 -27.95
N ARG A 92 -3.51 -27.67 -28.06
CA ARG A 92 -4.86 -28.09 -27.66
C ARG A 92 -5.13 -27.79 -26.19
N PHE A 93 -4.15 -27.99 -25.33
CA PHE A 93 -4.28 -27.65 -23.92
C PHE A 93 -4.47 -26.14 -23.71
N ILE A 94 -3.59 -25.31 -24.27
CA ILE A 94 -3.68 -23.84 -24.17
C ILE A 94 -5.02 -23.32 -24.68
N LEU A 95 -5.46 -23.80 -25.85
CA LEU A 95 -6.73 -23.39 -26.46
C LEU A 95 -7.95 -23.80 -25.64
N SER A 96 -7.84 -24.84 -24.81
CA SER A 96 -8.90 -25.31 -23.90
C SER A 96 -8.90 -24.61 -22.53
N LEU A 97 -7.82 -23.94 -22.13
CA LEU A 97 -7.72 -23.29 -20.82
C LEU A 97 -8.86 -22.28 -20.56
N PRO A 98 -9.25 -21.42 -21.52
CA PRO A 98 -10.35 -20.48 -21.31
C PRO A 98 -11.71 -21.12 -21.02
N SER A 99 -11.95 -22.36 -21.44
CA SER A 99 -13.23 -23.03 -21.17
C SER A 99 -13.26 -23.77 -19.83
N ILE A 100 -12.10 -24.02 -19.21
CA ILE A 100 -12.00 -24.78 -17.94
C ILE A 100 -11.62 -23.91 -16.75
N MET A 101 -11.24 -22.65 -16.99
CA MET A 101 -10.79 -21.72 -15.97
C MET A 101 -11.71 -20.51 -15.88
N GLU A 102 -11.98 -20.10 -14.65
CA GLU A 102 -12.60 -18.83 -14.38
C GLU A 102 -11.53 -17.73 -14.25
N SER A 103 -11.87 -16.53 -14.70
CA SER A 103 -11.05 -15.36 -14.46
C SER A 103 -10.98 -15.05 -12.96
N SER A 104 -9.79 -14.75 -12.48
CA SER A 104 -9.61 -14.28 -11.09
C SER A 104 -10.22 -12.90 -10.83
N SER A 105 -10.62 -12.17 -11.89
CA SER A 105 -11.30 -10.89 -11.78
C SER A 105 -12.80 -11.08 -11.82
N THR A 106 -13.51 -10.55 -10.82
CA THR A 106 -14.99 -10.55 -10.82
C THR A 106 -15.58 -9.71 -11.94
N SER A 107 -14.81 -8.78 -12.51
CA SER A 107 -15.27 -7.84 -13.54
C SER A 107 -14.93 -8.24 -14.97
N ARG A 108 -14.17 -9.32 -15.19
CA ARG A 108 -13.70 -9.70 -16.53
C ARG A 108 -13.86 -11.18 -16.74
N GLU A 109 -14.47 -11.57 -17.86
CA GLU A 109 -14.51 -12.97 -18.30
C GLU A 109 -13.16 -13.42 -18.86
N ALA A 110 -12.41 -12.52 -19.52
CA ALA A 110 -11.12 -12.83 -20.11
C ALA A 110 -10.05 -13.17 -19.06
N ILE A 111 -9.27 -14.22 -19.32
CA ILE A 111 -8.18 -14.65 -18.44
C ILE A 111 -6.94 -13.77 -18.64
N ALA A 112 -6.24 -13.45 -17.56
CA ALA A 112 -4.99 -12.71 -17.65
C ALA A 112 -3.92 -13.50 -18.43
N TRP A 113 -3.27 -12.83 -19.39
CA TRP A 113 -2.17 -13.36 -20.18
C TRP A 113 -1.07 -14.01 -19.32
N SER A 114 -0.70 -13.34 -18.22
CA SER A 114 0.34 -13.81 -17.29
C SER A 114 -0.02 -15.14 -16.62
N THR A 115 -1.32 -15.41 -16.41
CA THR A 115 -1.79 -16.69 -15.86
C THR A 115 -1.54 -17.84 -16.83
N LEU A 116 -1.81 -17.65 -18.12
CA LEU A 116 -1.53 -18.69 -19.14
C LEU A 116 -0.02 -18.91 -19.32
N VAL A 117 0.78 -17.85 -19.31
CA VAL A 117 2.26 -17.97 -19.36
C VAL A 117 2.75 -18.79 -18.16
N LEU A 118 2.22 -18.52 -16.96
CA LEU A 118 2.58 -19.26 -15.75
C LEU A 118 2.13 -20.73 -15.82
N ALA A 119 0.92 -20.98 -16.31
CA ALA A 119 0.39 -22.32 -16.55
C ALA A 119 1.30 -23.12 -17.48
N LEU A 120 1.71 -22.51 -18.60
CA LEU A 120 2.58 -23.12 -19.59
C LEU A 120 3.97 -23.41 -19.02
N ARG A 121 4.56 -22.44 -18.31
CA ARG A 121 5.86 -22.62 -17.63
C ARG A 121 5.85 -23.84 -16.71
N TYR A 122 4.84 -23.97 -15.86
CA TYR A 122 4.76 -25.08 -14.93
C TYR A 122 4.38 -26.40 -15.59
N THR A 123 3.58 -26.36 -16.65
CA THR A 123 3.26 -27.53 -17.47
C THR A 123 4.52 -28.06 -18.16
N PHE A 124 5.34 -27.21 -18.76
CA PHE A 124 6.61 -27.61 -19.36
C PHE A 124 7.58 -28.20 -18.34
N HIS A 125 7.67 -27.61 -17.15
CA HIS A 125 8.47 -28.18 -16.08
C HIS A 125 7.98 -29.59 -15.72
N ALA A 126 6.67 -29.80 -15.55
CA ALA A 126 6.10 -31.11 -15.24
C ALA A 126 6.35 -32.15 -16.34
N ILE A 127 6.24 -31.75 -17.62
CA ILE A 127 6.52 -32.63 -18.76
C ILE A 127 8.00 -33.01 -18.79
N ARG A 128 8.91 -32.04 -18.64
CA ARG A 128 10.36 -32.29 -18.64
C ARG A 128 10.81 -33.20 -17.49
N CYS A 129 10.21 -33.07 -16.31
CA CYS A 129 10.50 -33.97 -15.19
C CYS A 129 10.07 -35.42 -15.44
N ARG A 130 9.17 -35.67 -16.40
CA ARG A 130 8.67 -37.01 -16.73
C ARG A 130 9.26 -37.57 -18.02
N HIS A 131 9.60 -36.70 -18.97
CA HIS A 131 10.03 -37.06 -20.32
C HIS A 131 11.32 -36.30 -20.66
N ASP A 132 12.47 -36.95 -20.41
CA ASP A 132 13.79 -36.37 -20.68
C ASP A 132 14.01 -36.02 -22.16
N THR A 133 13.30 -36.72 -23.06
CA THR A 133 13.37 -36.50 -24.52
C THR A 133 12.44 -35.40 -25.03
N PHE A 134 11.65 -34.77 -24.15
CA PHE A 134 10.72 -33.73 -24.58
C PHE A 134 11.47 -32.47 -25.06
N ALA A 135 11.31 -32.16 -26.35
CA ALA A 135 11.80 -30.95 -26.97
C ALA A 135 10.74 -30.35 -27.90
N LEU A 136 10.63 -29.03 -27.89
CA LEU A 136 9.77 -28.29 -28.83
C LEU A 136 10.61 -27.83 -30.00
N SER A 137 10.13 -28.10 -31.22
CA SER A 137 10.72 -27.53 -32.43
C SER A 137 10.52 -26.01 -32.47
N TYR A 138 11.27 -25.33 -33.34
CA TYR A 138 11.06 -23.90 -33.59
C TYR A 138 9.60 -23.62 -34.03
N ASN A 139 9.06 -24.49 -34.89
CA ASN A 139 7.68 -24.37 -35.37
C ASN A 139 6.66 -24.52 -34.23
N ASP A 140 6.84 -25.48 -33.32
CA ASP A 140 5.94 -25.66 -32.17
C ASP A 140 5.93 -24.41 -31.27
N LYS A 141 7.12 -23.83 -31.03
CA LYS A 141 7.23 -22.58 -30.24
C LYS A 141 6.48 -21.44 -30.92
N GLN A 142 6.57 -21.30 -32.23
CA GLN A 142 5.84 -20.26 -32.97
C GLN A 142 4.33 -20.51 -32.93
N ARG A 143 3.87 -21.74 -33.18
CA ARG A 143 2.44 -22.08 -33.11
C ARG A 143 1.83 -21.87 -31.73
N ILE A 144 2.60 -22.14 -30.67
CA ILE A 144 2.19 -21.83 -29.29
C ILE A 144 2.01 -20.32 -29.12
N LYS A 145 2.91 -19.47 -29.65
CA LYS A 145 2.73 -18.02 -29.63
C LYS A 145 1.49 -17.60 -30.42
N ASP A 146 1.26 -18.21 -31.58
CA ASP A 146 0.08 -17.93 -32.42
C ASP A 146 -1.22 -18.35 -31.71
N CYS A 147 -1.21 -19.41 -30.89
CA CYS A 147 -2.35 -19.77 -30.03
C CYS A 147 -2.68 -18.66 -29.03
N PHE A 148 -1.66 -18.07 -28.39
CA PHE A 148 -1.85 -16.95 -27.47
C PHE A 148 -2.43 -15.72 -28.17
N GLU A 149 -1.90 -15.35 -29.35
CA GLU A 149 -2.43 -14.23 -30.12
C GLU A 149 -3.85 -14.52 -30.65
N THR A 150 -4.14 -15.76 -31.03
CA THR A 150 -5.49 -16.20 -31.40
C THR A 150 -6.47 -16.06 -30.24
N LEU A 151 -6.12 -16.54 -29.04
CA LEU A 151 -6.95 -16.37 -27.84
C LEU A 151 -7.15 -14.90 -27.48
N ARG A 152 -6.15 -14.04 -27.73
CA ARG A 152 -6.26 -12.60 -27.51
C ARG A 152 -7.20 -11.95 -28.52
N MET A 153 -7.11 -12.30 -29.80
CA MET A 153 -8.03 -11.84 -30.84
C MET A 153 -9.46 -12.31 -30.61
N GLN A 154 -9.65 -13.47 -29.97
CA GLN A 154 -10.95 -13.98 -29.53
C GLN A 154 -11.44 -13.38 -28.20
N GLU A 155 -10.70 -12.41 -27.63
CA GLU A 155 -10.98 -11.78 -26.33
C GLU A 155 -11.09 -12.74 -25.14
N LYS A 156 -10.64 -14.00 -25.30
CA LYS A 156 -10.61 -15.01 -24.24
C LYS A 156 -9.49 -14.75 -23.23
N ILE A 157 -8.43 -14.06 -23.66
CA ILE A 157 -7.36 -13.62 -22.79
C ILE A 157 -7.03 -12.15 -23.02
N THR A 158 -6.55 -11.46 -21.98
CA THR A 158 -6.16 -10.05 -22.06
C THR A 158 -4.77 -9.80 -21.48
N LYS A 159 -4.04 -8.85 -22.09
CA LYS A 159 -2.78 -8.29 -21.55
C LYS A 159 -3.06 -7.11 -20.61
N ASP A 160 -4.29 -6.63 -20.56
CA ASP A 160 -4.68 -5.50 -19.72
C ASP A 160 -4.51 -5.87 -18.25
N PRO A 161 -3.88 -5.00 -17.45
CA PRO A 161 -3.72 -5.28 -16.03
C PRO A 161 -5.09 -5.45 -15.38
N VAL A 162 -5.25 -6.47 -14.55
CA VAL A 162 -6.50 -6.74 -13.80
C VAL A 162 -6.92 -5.53 -12.96
N ARG A 163 -5.92 -4.76 -12.54
CA ARG A 163 -6.09 -3.55 -11.75
C ARG A 163 -4.99 -2.57 -12.11
N GLU A 164 -5.34 -1.30 -12.23
CA GLU A 164 -4.35 -0.22 -12.34
C GLU A 164 -3.45 -0.18 -11.11
N ALA A 165 -2.15 -0.01 -11.32
CA ALA A 165 -1.20 0.13 -10.22
C ALA A 165 -1.43 1.45 -9.49
N GLN A 166 -1.26 1.46 -8.17
CA GLN A 166 -1.33 2.67 -7.35
C GLN A 166 0.01 2.87 -6.64
N TRP A 167 0.30 4.11 -6.26
CA TRP A 167 1.54 4.50 -5.59
C TRP A 167 1.21 5.17 -4.26
N LEU A 168 1.34 4.42 -3.17
CA LEU A 168 1.06 4.93 -1.83
C LEU A 168 2.33 5.51 -1.23
N THR A 169 2.52 6.81 -1.43
CA THR A 169 3.61 7.61 -0.84
C THR A 169 3.51 7.64 0.68
N THR A 170 4.61 7.97 1.35
CA THR A 170 4.68 8.08 2.81
C THR A 170 3.66 9.09 3.36
N ARG A 171 3.44 10.22 2.66
CA ARG A 171 2.42 11.20 3.03
C ARG A 171 0.99 10.64 2.94
N LEU A 172 0.68 9.90 1.87
CA LEU A 172 -0.62 9.23 1.76
C LEU A 172 -0.76 8.12 2.80
N MET A 173 0.33 7.43 3.14
CA MET A 173 0.35 6.44 4.22
C MET A 173 0.07 7.07 5.59
N ALA A 174 0.64 8.24 5.87
CA ALA A 174 0.33 9.01 7.08
C ALA A 174 -1.16 9.34 7.16
N HIS A 175 -1.77 9.79 6.05
CA HIS A 175 -3.21 10.04 5.99
C HIS A 175 -4.04 8.76 6.25
N LEU A 176 -3.67 7.63 5.66
CA LEU A 176 -4.32 6.33 5.86
C LEU A 176 -4.25 5.85 7.32
N ILE A 177 -3.06 5.89 7.92
CA ILE A 177 -2.85 5.46 9.31
C ILE A 177 -3.55 6.40 10.28
N ARG A 178 -3.50 7.71 10.03
CA ARG A 178 -4.26 8.70 10.79
C ARG A 178 -5.75 8.40 10.76
N GLY A 179 -6.31 8.03 9.60
CA GLY A 179 -7.72 7.60 9.49
C GLY A 179 -8.07 6.42 10.42
N LEU A 180 -7.17 5.44 10.55
CA LEU A 180 -7.34 4.32 11.50
C LEU A 180 -7.35 4.79 12.96
N LEU A 181 -6.38 5.64 13.35
CA LEU A 181 -6.25 6.14 14.71
C LEU A 181 -7.41 7.07 15.08
N VAL A 182 -7.80 7.99 14.19
CA VAL A 182 -8.95 8.89 14.35
C VAL A 182 -10.24 8.10 14.55
N LYS A 183 -10.46 7.03 13.77
CA LYS A 183 -11.62 6.14 13.95
C LYS A 183 -11.58 5.50 15.34
N ALA A 184 -10.42 5.00 15.76
CA ALA A 184 -10.26 4.36 17.05
C ALA A 184 -10.54 5.32 18.22
N VAL A 185 -10.04 6.55 18.15
CA VAL A 185 -10.34 7.63 19.09
C VAL A 185 -11.83 7.96 19.10
N ARG A 186 -12.43 8.19 17.92
CA ARG A 186 -13.81 8.66 17.83
C ARG A 186 -14.86 7.65 18.25
N PHE A 187 -14.64 6.38 17.93
CA PHE A 187 -15.64 5.32 18.11
C PHE A 187 -15.26 4.31 19.18
N GLY A 188 -14.08 4.45 19.78
CA GLY A 188 -13.48 3.48 20.66
C GLY A 188 -13.12 2.19 19.92
N VAL A 189 -12.38 1.33 20.61
CA VAL A 189 -11.96 0.02 20.09
C VAL A 189 -12.12 -1.06 21.16
N LEU A 190 -12.02 -2.32 20.76
CA LEU A 190 -12.01 -3.42 21.73
C LEU A 190 -10.65 -3.60 22.40
N ASP A 191 -9.58 -3.37 21.64
CA ASP A 191 -8.18 -3.44 22.09
C ASP A 191 -7.33 -2.50 21.23
N TRP A 192 -6.73 -1.49 21.87
CA TRP A 192 -5.82 -0.53 21.24
C TRP A 192 -4.56 -1.18 20.70
N SER A 193 -4.11 -2.28 21.28
CA SER A 193 -2.90 -3.00 20.85
C SER A 193 -3.07 -3.53 19.42
N ILE A 194 -4.29 -3.92 19.04
CA ILE A 194 -4.61 -4.33 17.65
C ILE A 194 -4.49 -3.13 16.70
N VAL A 195 -4.98 -1.96 17.09
CA VAL A 195 -4.91 -0.75 16.24
C VAL A 195 -3.48 -0.26 16.10
N VAL A 196 -2.70 -0.28 17.19
CA VAL A 196 -1.28 0.07 17.15
C VAL A 196 -0.51 -0.90 16.26
N GLN A 197 -0.74 -2.22 16.36
CA GLN A 197 -0.10 -3.20 15.46
C GLN A 197 -0.49 -2.98 13.98
N LYS A 198 -1.76 -2.62 13.73
CA LYS A 198 -2.25 -2.30 12.38
C LYS A 198 -1.51 -1.09 11.80
N ALA A 199 -1.41 0.00 12.56
CA ALA A 199 -0.67 1.20 12.20
C ALA A 199 0.82 0.88 11.96
N LEU A 200 1.46 0.22 12.92
CA LEU A 200 2.87 -0.19 12.85
C LEU A 200 3.15 -1.08 11.63
N GLY A 201 2.28 -2.04 11.32
CA GLY A 201 2.48 -2.94 10.18
C GLY A 201 2.48 -2.22 8.83
N LEU A 202 1.62 -1.20 8.67
CA LEU A 202 1.62 -0.36 7.46
C LEU A 202 2.85 0.56 7.43
N ALA A 203 3.19 1.20 8.55
CA ALA A 203 4.36 2.07 8.69
C ALA A 203 5.67 1.33 8.39
N LEU A 204 5.88 0.14 8.99
CA LEU A 204 7.04 -0.70 8.74
C LEU A 204 7.15 -1.12 7.28
N GLN A 205 6.04 -1.53 6.65
CA GLN A 205 6.08 -1.92 5.25
C GLN A 205 6.47 -0.73 4.35
N SER A 206 5.99 0.47 4.67
CA SER A 206 6.31 1.71 3.95
C SER A 206 7.77 2.09 4.12
N ALA A 207 8.23 2.25 5.36
CA ALA A 207 9.58 2.71 5.68
C ALA A 207 10.66 1.73 5.20
N LEU A 208 10.40 0.42 5.28
CA LEU A 208 11.34 -0.60 4.84
C LEU A 208 11.26 -0.88 3.33
N SER A 209 10.41 -0.15 2.58
CA SER A 209 10.19 -0.39 1.14
C SER A 209 9.93 -1.87 0.81
N SER A 210 9.39 -2.63 1.76
CA SER A 210 9.47 -4.08 1.77
C SER A 210 8.25 -4.73 1.15
N ARG A 211 8.35 -6.01 0.80
CA ARG A 211 7.15 -6.81 0.54
C ARG A 211 6.47 -7.11 1.86
N VAL A 212 5.15 -7.18 1.84
CA VAL A 212 4.36 -7.58 3.01
C VAL A 212 4.84 -8.91 3.61
N GLY A 213 5.32 -9.84 2.78
CA GLY A 213 5.83 -11.16 3.20
C GLY A 213 7.22 -11.17 3.83
N GLU A 214 7.89 -10.01 3.89
CA GLU A 214 9.21 -9.80 4.51
C GLU A 214 9.05 -9.26 5.94
N VAL A 215 7.96 -8.54 6.22
CA VAL A 215 7.58 -8.07 7.56
C VAL A 215 6.58 -9.00 8.26
N ALA A 216 5.73 -9.69 7.51
CA ALA A 216 4.66 -10.57 7.98
C ALA A 216 4.74 -11.96 7.33
N VAL A 217 4.08 -12.95 7.92
CA VAL A 217 4.11 -14.34 7.46
C VAL A 217 3.33 -14.49 6.15
N SER A 218 4.05 -14.91 5.11
CA SER A 218 3.46 -15.23 3.81
C SER A 218 2.62 -16.50 3.89
N ARG A 219 1.57 -16.60 3.07
CA ARG A 219 0.74 -17.81 3.02
C ARG A 219 1.60 -19.03 2.69
N ASP A 220 1.33 -20.15 3.36
CA ASP A 220 1.99 -21.45 3.16
C ASP A 220 3.45 -21.51 3.65
N TYR A 221 3.94 -20.48 4.36
CA TYR A 221 5.22 -20.47 5.07
C TYR A 221 5.04 -20.72 6.57
N ASP A 222 6.15 -21.01 7.25
CA ASP A 222 6.18 -21.24 8.69
C ASP A 222 5.93 -19.92 9.48
N ASP A 223 5.37 -20.05 10.68
CA ASP A 223 4.88 -18.90 11.48
C ASP A 223 6.00 -17.98 12.00
N ASP A 224 7.27 -18.38 11.88
CA ASP A 224 8.47 -17.65 12.31
C ASP A 224 9.22 -16.94 11.16
N GLU A 225 8.79 -17.12 9.91
CA GLU A 225 9.36 -16.43 8.75
C GLU A 225 8.84 -15.00 8.57
N CYS A 226 9.01 -14.16 9.61
CA CYS A 226 8.61 -12.76 9.67
C CYS A 226 9.65 -11.88 10.40
N LEU A 227 9.44 -10.56 10.43
CA LEU A 227 10.31 -9.65 11.18
C LEU A 227 10.13 -9.84 12.70
N ALA A 228 11.22 -10.16 13.41
CA ALA A 228 11.25 -10.32 14.86
C ALA A 228 12.02 -9.18 15.53
N TYR A 229 11.85 -8.99 16.85
CA TYR A 229 12.53 -7.92 17.58
C TYR A 229 14.07 -8.02 17.50
N LYS A 230 14.63 -9.23 17.48
CA LYS A 230 16.07 -9.49 17.28
C LYS A 230 16.63 -8.98 15.96
N ASP A 231 15.76 -8.70 14.99
CA ASP A 231 16.13 -8.20 13.68
C ASP A 231 16.20 -6.66 13.64
N ILE A 232 15.82 -6.01 14.74
CA ILE A 232 15.82 -4.56 14.91
C ILE A 232 16.83 -4.19 16.00
N GLU A 233 17.93 -3.58 15.60
CA GLU A 233 18.86 -2.91 16.51
C GLU A 233 18.40 -1.45 16.62
N LEU A 234 17.60 -1.15 17.65
CA LEU A 234 17.13 0.22 17.95
C LEU A 234 18.16 0.92 18.84
N LYS A 235 18.49 2.16 18.49
CA LYS A 235 19.45 3.03 19.14
C LYS A 235 18.82 4.38 19.47
N VAL A 236 19.30 4.99 20.54
CA VAL A 236 18.94 6.35 20.92
C VAL A 236 20.19 7.22 21.02
N THR A 237 20.10 8.43 20.48
CA THR A 237 21.13 9.46 20.57
C THR A 237 20.53 10.73 21.12
N VAL A 238 21.23 11.39 22.05
CA VAL A 238 20.82 12.70 22.56
C VAL A 238 21.17 13.75 21.53
N ASP A 239 20.22 14.64 21.25
CA ASP A 239 20.47 15.86 20.52
C ASP A 239 20.98 16.93 21.48
N ASP A 240 22.29 17.19 21.43
CA ASP A 240 22.96 18.20 22.25
C ASP A 240 22.48 19.63 21.94
N THR A 241 21.78 19.84 20.82
CA THR A 241 21.26 21.16 20.43
C THR A 241 19.87 21.46 21.00
N SER A 242 19.16 20.44 21.47
CA SER A 242 17.81 20.58 22.01
C SER A 242 17.80 21.24 23.40
N PRO A 243 16.84 22.15 23.69
CA PRO A 243 16.71 22.79 25.00
C PRO A 243 16.58 21.77 26.15
N VAL A 244 17.26 22.04 27.27
CA VAL A 244 17.30 21.15 28.44
C VAL A 244 15.92 20.95 29.07
N ASP A 245 15.04 21.95 28.93
CA ASP A 245 13.70 21.97 29.54
C ASP A 245 12.67 21.07 28.83
N LEU A 246 13.02 20.51 27.66
CA LEU A 246 12.15 19.56 26.96
C LEU A 246 12.18 18.18 27.62
N PRO A 247 11.07 17.41 27.56
CA PRO A 247 11.05 16.02 27.98
C PRO A 247 12.18 15.22 27.32
N LEU A 248 12.76 14.25 28.03
CA LEU A 248 13.91 13.48 27.53
C LEU A 248 13.62 12.85 26.16
N LEU A 249 12.41 12.33 25.96
CA LEU A 249 12.02 11.69 24.72
C LEU A 249 11.92 12.67 23.53
N ASP A 250 11.75 13.98 23.77
CA ASP A 250 11.76 15.02 22.73
C ASP A 250 13.17 15.56 22.44
N ARG A 251 14.16 15.17 23.24
CA ARG A 251 15.58 15.57 23.11
C ARG A 251 16.45 14.47 22.50
N VAL A 252 15.83 13.41 22.00
CA VAL A 252 16.53 12.26 21.46
C VAL A 252 16.05 11.90 20.07
N THR A 253 16.98 11.46 19.25
CA THR A 253 16.73 10.82 17.96
C THR A 253 16.75 9.31 18.12
N LEU A 254 15.79 8.64 17.47
CA LEU A 254 15.73 7.19 17.42
C LEU A 254 16.26 6.73 16.06
N ASP A 255 17.25 5.85 16.07
CA ASP A 255 17.79 5.22 14.87
C ASP A 255 17.61 3.71 14.96
N ALA A 256 17.35 3.05 13.85
CA ALA A 256 17.25 1.60 13.82
C ALA A 256 17.97 1.00 12.62
N LYS A 257 18.71 -0.07 12.87
CA LYS A 257 19.19 -0.98 11.83
C LYS A 257 18.28 -2.20 11.79
N VAL A 258 17.52 -2.34 10.70
CA VAL A 258 16.55 -3.40 10.49
C VAL A 258 17.10 -4.41 9.49
N THR A 259 17.13 -5.70 9.88
CA THR A 259 17.62 -6.80 9.04
C THR A 259 16.48 -7.66 8.53
N LEU A 260 16.10 -7.51 7.27
CA LEU A 260 15.13 -8.37 6.62
C LEU A 260 15.78 -9.69 6.22
N ARG A 261 15.57 -10.75 7.02
CA ARG A 261 16.11 -12.09 6.75
C ARG A 261 15.34 -12.88 5.70
N TYR A 262 14.04 -12.61 5.60
CA TYR A 262 13.12 -13.45 4.83
C TYR A 262 12.75 -12.84 3.47
N THR A 263 13.74 -12.31 2.75
CA THR A 263 13.55 -11.64 1.45
C THR A 263 13.13 -12.60 0.34
N LYS A 264 12.37 -12.10 -0.64
CA LYS A 264 11.86 -12.93 -1.75
C LYS A 264 13.03 -13.60 -2.50
N GLY A 265 12.99 -14.93 -2.56
CA GLY A 265 14.02 -15.74 -3.24
C GLY A 265 15.09 -16.27 -2.30
N PHE A 266 15.28 -15.64 -1.12
CA PHE A 266 16.38 -15.92 -0.21
C PHE A 266 15.94 -16.20 1.23
N LYS A 267 14.67 -16.59 1.45
CA LYS A 267 14.10 -16.83 2.79
C LYS A 267 14.88 -17.83 3.68
N ARG A 268 15.71 -18.68 3.09
CA ARG A 268 16.53 -19.67 3.82
C ARG A 268 18.03 -19.43 3.66
N ASP A 269 18.40 -18.27 3.15
CA ASP A 269 19.78 -17.91 2.86
C ASP A 269 20.14 -16.61 3.57
N GLY A 270 20.75 -16.74 4.75
CA GLY A 270 21.16 -15.62 5.58
C GLY A 270 22.28 -14.76 4.97
N SER A 271 22.89 -15.17 3.87
CA SER A 271 23.89 -14.35 3.16
C SER A 271 23.28 -13.20 2.35
N HIS A 272 21.97 -13.26 2.08
CA HIS A 272 21.23 -12.28 1.27
C HIS A 272 20.24 -11.44 2.10
N ASN A 273 20.55 -11.23 3.39
CA ASN A 273 19.75 -10.35 4.23
C ASN A 273 19.80 -8.92 3.69
N HIS A 274 18.63 -8.28 3.60
CA HIS A 274 18.57 -6.87 3.23
C HIS A 274 18.54 -6.01 4.50
N ILE A 275 19.54 -5.14 4.65
CA ILE A 275 19.69 -4.28 5.83
C ILE A 275 19.24 -2.87 5.45
N ILE A 276 18.36 -2.31 6.26
CA ILE A 276 17.82 -0.96 6.09
C ILE A 276 18.07 -0.18 7.36
N VAL A 277 18.55 1.06 7.22
CA VAL A 277 18.70 1.99 8.33
C VAL A 277 17.54 2.96 8.30
N LEU A 278 16.91 3.16 9.45
CA LEU A 278 15.81 4.09 9.67
C LEU A 278 16.23 5.11 10.72
N SER A 279 15.72 6.33 10.57
CA SER A 279 15.80 7.38 11.58
C SER A 279 14.38 7.89 11.85
N SER A 280 14.09 8.30 13.08
CA SER A 280 12.82 8.91 13.43
C SER A 280 12.60 10.21 12.65
N LEU A 281 11.34 10.50 12.36
CA LEU A 281 10.91 11.71 11.67
C LEU A 281 10.71 12.85 12.67
N ASP A 282 11.29 14.01 12.41
CA ASP A 282 11.24 15.14 13.35
C ASP A 282 9.86 15.83 13.40
N SER A 283 9.16 15.88 12.26
CA SER A 283 7.86 16.57 12.18
C SER A 283 6.76 15.78 12.89
N VAL A 284 6.08 16.45 13.82
CA VAL A 284 4.96 15.90 14.60
C VAL A 284 3.81 15.38 13.73
N GLU A 285 3.62 15.96 12.54
CA GLU A 285 2.58 15.54 11.60
C GLU A 285 2.77 14.09 11.11
N PHE A 286 4.02 13.60 11.14
CA PHE A 286 4.40 12.28 10.69
C PHE A 286 4.61 11.28 11.83
N ASN A 287 4.33 11.65 13.09
CA ASN A 287 4.35 10.72 14.23
C ASN A 287 3.50 9.46 13.96
N VAL A 288 2.35 9.64 13.30
CA VAL A 288 1.41 8.56 12.94
C VAL A 288 1.94 7.57 11.91
N VAL A 289 2.98 7.91 11.15
CA VAL A 289 3.61 7.03 10.14
C VAL A 289 5.04 6.66 10.49
N ASP A 290 5.61 7.27 11.52
CA ASP A 290 6.95 6.95 12.00
C ASP A 290 6.99 5.52 12.57
N PRO A 291 7.73 4.60 11.92
CA PRO A 291 7.77 3.21 12.34
C PRO A 291 8.47 3.02 13.70
N LEU A 292 9.41 3.89 14.09
CA LEU A 292 10.19 3.75 15.32
C LEU A 292 9.39 4.23 16.53
N LYS A 293 8.66 5.34 16.40
CA LYS A 293 7.74 5.84 17.44
C LYS A 293 6.62 4.84 17.69
N LEU A 294 6.01 4.32 16.62
CA LEU A 294 5.00 3.27 16.69
C LEU A 294 5.56 1.95 17.25
N LEU A 295 6.81 1.59 16.91
CA LEU A 295 7.46 0.39 17.43
C LEU A 295 7.71 0.49 18.93
N LEU A 296 8.21 1.64 19.41
CA LEU A 296 8.46 1.88 20.84
C LEU A 296 7.14 1.79 21.63
N ALA A 297 6.10 2.47 21.17
CA ALA A 297 4.76 2.39 21.78
C ALA A 297 4.22 0.94 21.77
N HIS A 298 4.33 0.23 20.64
CA HIS A 298 3.87 -1.15 20.52
C HIS A 298 4.63 -2.10 21.46
N ALA A 299 5.95 -1.98 21.53
CA ALA A 299 6.80 -2.81 22.38
C ALA A 299 6.53 -2.57 23.87
N LEU A 300 6.35 -1.32 24.30
CA LEU A 300 5.93 -0.98 25.67
C LEU A 300 4.58 -1.62 26.03
N ARG A 301 3.60 -1.55 25.11
CA ARG A 301 2.29 -2.20 25.30
C ARG A 301 2.38 -3.71 25.44
N HIS A 302 3.37 -4.35 24.83
CA HIS A 302 3.51 -5.82 24.85
C HIS A 302 4.57 -6.32 25.83
N ASP A 303 5.01 -5.46 26.76
CA ASP A 303 6.00 -5.78 27.79
C ASP A 303 7.30 -6.32 27.15
N CYS A 304 7.72 -5.73 26.02
CA CYS A 304 8.93 -6.14 25.30
C CYS A 304 10.20 -5.48 25.86
N PHE A 305 10.08 -4.62 26.87
CA PHE A 305 11.17 -3.99 27.61
C PHE A 305 11.14 -4.38 29.09
N TYR A 306 12.20 -4.03 29.83
CA TYR A 306 12.27 -4.25 31.28
C TYR A 306 11.58 -3.14 32.09
N HIS A 307 11.37 -1.97 31.50
CA HIS A 307 10.65 -0.85 32.09
C HIS A 307 9.28 -0.66 31.43
N THR A 308 8.38 0.04 32.13
CA THR A 308 6.98 0.25 31.73
C THR A 308 6.70 1.67 31.21
N THR A 309 7.66 2.59 31.25
CA THR A 309 7.51 3.94 30.71
C THR A 309 8.49 4.19 29.58
N ALA A 310 8.13 5.02 28.61
CA ALA A 310 9.02 5.33 27.48
C ALA A 310 10.30 6.04 27.93
N GLU A 311 10.19 6.95 28.91
CA GLU A 311 11.31 7.71 29.46
C GLU A 311 12.31 6.79 30.18
N ASP A 312 11.83 5.86 31.02
CA ASP A 312 12.72 4.92 31.72
C ASP A 312 13.43 3.99 30.73
N VAL A 313 12.74 3.54 29.67
CA VAL A 313 13.37 2.69 28.63
C VAL A 313 14.46 3.48 27.89
N VAL A 314 14.21 4.74 27.54
CA VAL A 314 15.22 5.59 26.90
C VAL A 314 16.38 5.87 27.84
N GLN A 315 16.10 6.19 29.10
CA GLN A 315 17.13 6.41 30.11
C GLN A 315 18.00 5.16 30.30
N GLU A 316 17.40 3.96 30.33
CA GLU A 316 18.14 2.70 30.38
C GLU A 316 19.05 2.54 29.16
N ALA A 317 18.54 2.79 27.95
CA ALA A 317 19.32 2.69 26.73
C ALA A 317 20.50 3.70 26.71
N LEU A 318 20.28 4.93 27.17
CA LEU A 318 21.33 5.95 27.30
C LEU A 318 22.41 5.61 28.34
N THR A 319 22.09 4.78 29.35
CA THR A 319 23.12 4.27 30.28
C THR A 319 24.01 3.21 29.66
N GLN A 320 23.59 2.59 28.54
CA GLN A 320 24.43 1.67 27.79
C GLN A 320 25.44 2.46 26.95
N ARG A 321 26.65 1.91 26.83
CA ARG A 321 27.75 2.57 26.10
C ARG A 321 27.43 2.80 24.61
N ASP A 322 26.56 1.98 24.04
CA ASP A 322 26.19 1.98 22.63
C ASP A 322 24.81 2.60 22.35
N GLY A 323 24.09 3.04 23.39
CA GLY A 323 22.74 3.60 23.24
C GLY A 323 21.70 2.60 22.76
N VAL A 324 21.96 1.29 22.84
CA VAL A 324 21.10 0.25 22.25
C VAL A 324 20.01 -0.19 23.22
N PHE A 325 18.78 -0.30 22.72
CA PHE A 325 17.66 -0.83 23.49
C PHE A 325 17.78 -2.35 23.68
N ARG A 326 17.42 -2.85 24.87
CA ARG A 326 17.43 -4.29 25.19
C ARG A 326 16.04 -4.90 25.11
N TRP A 327 15.83 -5.78 24.14
CA TRP A 327 14.59 -6.55 24.01
C TRP A 327 14.50 -7.64 25.08
N LYS A 328 13.39 -7.67 25.82
CA LYS A 328 13.05 -8.76 26.76
C LYS A 328 12.71 -10.06 26.02
N TYR A 329 12.10 -9.95 24.85
CA TYR A 329 11.66 -11.10 24.02
C TYR A 329 12.18 -10.96 22.58
N PRO A 330 13.47 -11.16 22.32
CA PRO A 330 14.08 -10.91 21.00
C PRO A 330 13.50 -11.81 19.89
N GLU A 331 13.12 -13.05 20.20
CA GLU A 331 12.57 -14.00 19.23
C GLU A 331 11.09 -13.75 18.87
N ARG A 332 10.41 -12.84 19.60
CA ARG A 332 9.00 -12.54 19.37
C ARG A 332 8.83 -11.81 18.02
N PRO A 333 7.84 -12.18 17.20
CA PRO A 333 7.46 -11.42 16.02
C PRO A 333 7.08 -9.98 16.40
N VAL A 334 7.56 -9.00 15.62
CA VAL A 334 7.17 -7.59 15.81
C VAL A 334 5.67 -7.41 15.54
N LEU A 335 5.15 -8.12 14.54
CA LEU A 335 3.73 -8.20 14.25
C LEU A 335 3.25 -9.59 14.63
N CYS A 336 2.45 -9.70 15.68
CA CYS A 336 1.97 -10.97 16.21
C CYS A 336 0.65 -11.42 15.54
N ALA A 337 0.43 -12.73 15.43
CA ALA A 337 -0.80 -13.29 14.90
C ALA A 337 -1.99 -13.02 15.83
N LEU A 338 -3.18 -12.94 15.25
CA LEU A 338 -4.43 -12.73 15.98
C LEU A 338 -5.32 -13.97 15.86
N LYS A 339 -5.65 -14.58 17.00
CA LYS A 339 -6.63 -15.67 17.08
C LYS A 339 -7.78 -15.23 17.98
N HIS A 340 -8.99 -15.16 17.43
CA HIS A 340 -10.17 -14.64 18.13
C HIS A 340 -9.95 -13.26 18.78
N ARG A 341 -9.20 -12.37 18.11
CA ARG A 341 -8.80 -11.04 18.61
C ARG A 341 -7.86 -11.06 19.82
N LYS A 342 -7.24 -12.20 20.14
CA LYS A 342 -6.15 -12.30 21.12
C LYS A 342 -4.82 -12.49 20.39
N PHE A 343 -3.76 -11.89 20.91
CA PHE A 343 -2.41 -12.03 20.36
C PHE A 343 -1.84 -13.42 20.62
N GLN A 344 -1.20 -13.97 19.59
CA GLN A 344 -0.35 -15.14 19.69
C GLN A 344 1.09 -14.66 19.57
N TYR A 345 1.74 -14.45 20.71
CA TYR A 345 3.08 -13.88 20.80
C TYR A 345 4.19 -14.77 20.23
N ASP A 346 3.88 -16.03 19.96
CA ASP A 346 4.77 -17.04 19.38
C ASP A 346 4.69 -17.10 17.84
N LYS A 347 3.73 -16.41 17.22
CA LYS A 347 3.41 -16.54 15.79
C LYS A 347 3.36 -15.18 15.11
N GLY A 348 3.94 -15.09 13.92
CA GLY A 348 3.90 -13.87 13.12
C GLY A 348 2.52 -13.59 12.51
N ALA A 349 2.18 -12.32 12.40
CA ALA A 349 0.96 -11.88 11.73
C ALA A 349 0.95 -12.35 10.28
N SER A 350 -0.19 -12.80 9.79
CA SER A 350 -0.31 -13.15 8.36
C SER A 350 -0.32 -11.90 7.48
N THR A 351 0.20 -12.01 6.27
CA THR A 351 0.07 -10.98 5.21
C THR A 351 -1.38 -10.57 4.94
N GLN A 352 -2.34 -11.42 5.28
CA GLN A 352 -3.77 -11.14 5.20
C GLN A 352 -4.19 -10.00 6.12
N LEU A 353 -3.64 -9.94 7.34
CA LEU A 353 -3.97 -8.90 8.31
C LEU A 353 -3.61 -7.51 7.77
N LEU A 354 -2.40 -7.35 7.19
CA LEU A 354 -1.97 -6.07 6.62
C LEU A 354 -2.80 -5.69 5.39
N ARG A 355 -3.19 -6.67 4.56
CA ARG A 355 -4.09 -6.45 3.42
C ARG A 355 -5.46 -5.94 3.87
N GLU A 356 -6.05 -6.55 4.89
CA GLU A 356 -7.34 -6.12 5.46
C GLU A 356 -7.23 -4.74 6.10
N THR A 357 -6.12 -4.48 6.80
CA THR A 357 -5.82 -3.20 7.44
C THR A 357 -5.70 -2.08 6.40
N LEU A 358 -4.99 -2.32 5.30
CA LEU A 358 -4.88 -1.33 4.22
C LEU A 358 -6.24 -1.02 3.59
N ASN A 359 -7.07 -2.05 3.36
CA ASN A 359 -8.43 -1.83 2.84
C ASN A 359 -9.31 -1.05 3.81
N GLU A 360 -9.22 -1.35 5.11
CA GLU A 360 -9.94 -0.60 6.15
C GLU A 360 -9.49 0.87 6.15
N ALA A 361 -8.18 1.14 6.14
CA ALA A 361 -7.65 2.49 6.08
C ALA A 361 -8.12 3.24 4.83
N ALA A 362 -8.07 2.59 3.66
CA ALA A 362 -8.52 3.16 2.39
C ALA A 362 -9.99 3.59 2.45
N GLN A 363 -10.86 2.72 3.00
CA GLN A 363 -12.28 3.01 3.16
C GLN A 363 -12.53 4.20 4.09
N LEU A 364 -11.77 4.31 5.19
CA LEU A 364 -11.89 5.42 6.14
C LEU A 364 -11.43 6.75 5.54
N SER A 365 -10.44 6.72 4.66
CA SER A 365 -9.94 7.88 3.93
C SER A 365 -10.72 8.21 2.65
N GLY A 366 -11.83 7.50 2.36
CA GLY A 366 -12.65 7.75 1.18
C GLY A 366 -11.97 7.36 -0.14
N ILE A 367 -10.92 6.54 -0.12
CA ILE A 367 -10.25 6.05 -1.33
C ILE A 367 -11.11 4.95 -1.94
N THR A 368 -11.64 5.22 -3.13
CA THR A 368 -12.51 4.29 -3.86
C THR A 368 -11.74 3.25 -4.65
N GLN A 369 -10.49 3.54 -5.02
CA GLN A 369 -9.61 2.62 -5.71
C GLN A 369 -9.26 1.44 -4.81
N ARG A 370 -9.29 0.24 -5.37
CA ARG A 370 -8.84 -0.97 -4.67
C ARG A 370 -7.34 -0.89 -4.44
N LEU A 371 -6.91 -0.71 -3.21
CA LEU A 371 -5.49 -0.76 -2.83
C LEU A 371 -5.03 -2.19 -2.58
N VAL A 372 -3.74 -2.44 -2.80
CA VAL A 372 -3.07 -3.67 -2.37
C VAL A 372 -1.76 -3.33 -1.69
N THR A 373 -1.27 -4.19 -0.80
CA THR A 373 -0.01 -3.97 -0.06
C THR A 373 1.20 -3.75 -0.98
N HIS A 374 1.12 -4.19 -2.24
CA HIS A 374 2.15 -3.92 -3.22
C HIS A 374 2.28 -2.44 -3.60
N ASP A 375 1.20 -1.66 -3.49
CA ASP A 375 1.18 -0.22 -3.83
C ASP A 375 2.00 0.62 -2.85
N ILE A 376 2.14 0.16 -1.60
CA ILE A 376 3.03 0.74 -0.58
C ILE A 376 4.48 0.72 -1.09
N ARG A 377 4.92 -0.47 -1.51
CA ARG A 377 6.26 -0.66 -2.07
C ARG A 377 6.49 0.12 -3.37
N ARG A 378 5.45 0.32 -4.18
CA ARG A 378 5.53 1.19 -5.37
C ARG A 378 5.71 2.65 -4.99
N GLY A 379 4.94 3.12 -4.01
CA GLY A 379 5.06 4.48 -3.49
C GLY A 379 6.46 4.76 -2.94
N ALA A 380 7.00 3.84 -2.14
CA ALA A 380 8.37 3.96 -1.64
C ALA A 380 9.42 3.98 -2.76
N ALA A 381 9.25 3.15 -3.81
CA ALA A 381 10.13 3.18 -4.99
C ALA A 381 10.08 4.52 -5.72
N LEU A 382 8.87 5.08 -5.88
CA LEU A 382 8.66 6.37 -6.51
C LEU A 382 9.35 7.49 -5.71
N GLU A 383 9.17 7.51 -4.39
CA GLU A 383 9.81 8.48 -3.50
C GLU A 383 11.34 8.35 -3.55
N ALA A 384 11.88 7.14 -3.43
CA ALA A 384 13.32 6.89 -3.54
C ALA A 384 13.90 7.35 -4.88
N SER A 385 13.15 7.19 -5.98
CA SER A 385 13.58 7.69 -7.30
C SER A 385 13.59 9.22 -7.41
N GLN A 386 12.84 9.92 -6.56
CA GLN A 386 12.77 11.38 -6.56
C GLN A 386 13.83 12.03 -5.67
N LEU A 387 14.49 11.25 -4.80
CA LEU A 387 15.58 11.73 -3.96
C LEU A 387 16.75 12.22 -4.83
N PRO A 388 17.46 13.28 -4.40
CA PRO A 388 18.66 13.76 -5.11
C PRO A 388 19.77 12.69 -5.17
N PRO A 389 20.58 12.67 -6.25
CA PRO A 389 20.47 13.46 -7.49
C PRO A 389 19.27 13.02 -8.35
N ARG A 390 18.66 13.98 -9.08
CA ARG A 390 17.35 13.83 -9.77
C ARG A 390 17.21 12.50 -10.55
N ARG A 391 16.09 11.79 -10.33
CA ARG A 391 15.71 10.51 -10.97
C ARG A 391 16.69 9.37 -10.67
N ASN A 392 16.84 9.06 -9.38
CA ASN A 392 17.73 8.02 -8.88
C ASN A 392 17.12 6.60 -9.00
N MET A 393 17.16 6.02 -10.20
CA MET A 393 16.67 4.65 -10.43
C MET A 393 17.49 3.59 -9.67
N GLU A 394 18.77 3.87 -9.41
CA GLU A 394 19.64 3.00 -8.62
C GLU A 394 19.26 3.05 -7.14
N GLY A 395 19.03 4.25 -6.58
CA GLY A 395 18.50 4.41 -5.23
C GLY A 395 17.13 3.77 -5.05
N ALA A 396 16.26 3.84 -6.06
CA ALA A 396 15.00 3.10 -6.05
C ALA A 396 15.22 1.57 -6.11
N ALA A 397 16.22 1.08 -6.85
CA ALA A 397 16.55 -0.34 -6.86
C ALA A 397 17.12 -0.80 -5.53
N GLU A 398 18.02 -0.02 -4.93
CA GLU A 398 18.65 -0.26 -3.64
C GLU A 398 17.62 -0.29 -2.51
N ALA A 399 16.74 0.72 -2.44
CA ALA A 399 15.65 0.78 -1.47
C ALA A 399 14.71 -0.44 -1.57
N LEU A 400 14.52 -0.98 -2.77
CA LEU A 400 13.72 -2.18 -2.98
C LEU A 400 14.51 -3.48 -2.78
N GLY A 401 15.83 -3.45 -2.58
CA GLY A 401 16.67 -4.65 -2.62
C GLY A 401 16.56 -5.39 -3.96
N HIS A 402 16.45 -4.66 -5.07
CA HIS A 402 16.47 -5.21 -6.42
C HIS A 402 17.91 -5.44 -6.89
N SER A 403 18.16 -6.57 -7.55
CA SER A 403 19.45 -6.83 -8.19
C SER A 403 19.66 -5.94 -9.41
N ASN A 404 20.91 -5.82 -9.86
CA ASN A 404 21.24 -5.10 -11.11
C ASN A 404 20.47 -5.69 -12.31
N PHE A 405 20.26 -7.01 -12.34
CA PHE A 405 19.43 -7.64 -13.37
C PHE A 405 17.97 -7.15 -13.33
N ALA A 406 17.37 -6.98 -12.15
CA ALA A 406 16.02 -6.43 -12.00
C ALA A 406 15.94 -4.95 -12.44
N LEU A 407 17.01 -4.18 -12.21
CA LEU A 407 17.13 -2.81 -12.71
C LEU A 407 17.17 -2.79 -14.25
N MET A 408 18.08 -3.56 -14.86
CA MET A 408 18.30 -3.60 -16.31
C MET A 408 17.12 -4.21 -17.09
N SER A 409 16.40 -5.16 -16.50
CA SER A 409 15.17 -5.74 -17.08
C SER A 409 13.94 -4.82 -16.96
N GLY A 410 14.11 -3.61 -16.40
CA GLY A 410 13.04 -2.62 -16.24
C GLY A 410 12.03 -2.98 -15.16
N VAL A 411 12.32 -3.95 -14.27
CA VAL A 411 11.43 -4.28 -13.14
C VAL A 411 11.35 -3.09 -12.20
N THR A 412 12.49 -2.46 -11.84
CA THR A 412 12.48 -1.26 -10.98
C THR A 412 11.69 -0.12 -11.59
N ALA A 413 11.82 0.12 -12.91
CA ALA A 413 11.03 1.14 -13.62
C ALA A 413 9.51 0.90 -13.51
N LYS A 414 9.05 -0.36 -13.54
CA LYS A 414 7.63 -0.70 -13.33
C LYS A 414 7.14 -0.40 -11.91
N TYR A 415 8.02 -0.44 -10.92
CA TYR A 415 7.69 -0.06 -9.54
C TYR A 415 7.66 1.44 -9.36
N VAL A 416 8.63 2.16 -9.92
CA VAL A 416 8.69 3.63 -9.89
C VAL A 416 7.48 4.23 -10.61
N GLY A 417 7.08 3.64 -11.75
CA GLY A 417 5.91 4.09 -12.49
C GLY A 417 6.20 5.27 -13.41
N HIS A 418 5.24 6.19 -13.50
CA HIS A 418 5.32 7.35 -14.38
C HIS A 418 6.16 8.46 -13.77
N ASN A 419 6.67 9.36 -14.61
CA ASN A 419 7.36 10.54 -14.12
C ASN A 419 6.32 11.54 -13.60
N THR A 420 6.36 11.81 -12.29
CA THR A 420 5.47 12.77 -11.62
C THR A 420 5.91 14.22 -11.82
N ARG A 421 7.15 14.46 -12.26
CA ARG A 421 7.65 15.80 -12.53
C ARG A 421 7.22 16.30 -13.90
N SER A 422 6.94 17.60 -13.99
CA SER A 422 6.73 18.27 -15.26
C SER A 422 8.04 18.30 -16.04
N THR A 423 8.20 17.34 -16.97
CA THR A 423 9.35 17.29 -17.86
C THR A 423 9.48 18.57 -18.68
N LEU A 424 8.37 19.28 -18.94
CA LEU A 424 8.38 20.53 -19.66
C LEU A 424 9.01 21.66 -18.83
N ALA A 425 8.57 21.83 -17.58
CA ALA A 425 9.12 22.87 -16.69
C ALA A 425 10.62 22.62 -16.42
N ASP A 426 11.00 21.37 -16.16
CA ASP A 426 12.40 20.99 -15.98
C ASP A 426 13.23 21.27 -17.25
N ARG A 427 12.72 20.90 -18.43
CA ARG A 427 13.41 21.20 -19.70
C ARG A 427 13.58 22.71 -19.91
N ILE A 428 12.55 23.51 -19.66
CA ILE A 428 12.60 24.99 -19.74
C ILE A 428 13.65 25.55 -18.77
N SER A 429 13.73 25.04 -17.54
CA SER A 429 14.75 25.48 -16.57
C SER A 429 16.18 25.15 -16.99
N VAL A 430 16.38 24.11 -17.82
CA VAL A 430 17.68 23.73 -18.38
C VAL A 430 18.06 24.57 -19.60
N TYR A 431 17.11 25.25 -20.26
CA TYR A 431 17.33 26.05 -21.48
C TYR A 431 18.10 27.38 -21.27
N ALA A 432 18.71 27.63 -20.11
CA ALA A 432 19.48 28.85 -19.88
C ALA A 432 20.72 29.00 -20.79
N ASN A 433 21.27 27.92 -21.35
CA ASN A 433 22.38 27.96 -22.31
C ASN A 433 22.18 26.93 -23.42
N ASN A 434 21.52 27.31 -24.51
CA ASN A 434 21.36 26.44 -25.69
C ASN A 434 22.40 26.79 -26.75
N ASP A 435 23.67 26.40 -26.55
CA ASP A 435 24.79 26.65 -27.48
C ASP A 435 24.61 26.05 -28.89
N PHE A 436 23.63 25.15 -29.05
CA PHE A 436 23.27 24.52 -30.33
C PHE A 436 21.85 24.87 -30.81
N GLY A 437 21.14 25.77 -30.13
CA GLY A 437 19.85 26.28 -30.60
C GLY A 437 20.02 27.16 -31.83
N LEU A 438 19.02 27.18 -32.73
CA LEU A 438 18.89 28.28 -33.68
C LEU A 438 18.97 29.57 -32.87
N ALA A 439 19.93 30.44 -33.19
CA ALA A 439 20.02 31.76 -32.59
C ALA A 439 18.71 32.49 -32.86
N VAL A 440 17.82 32.51 -31.88
CA VAL A 440 16.66 33.38 -31.91
C VAL A 440 17.24 34.74 -31.63
N ALA A 441 17.26 35.62 -32.63
CA ALA A 441 17.62 37.02 -32.41
C ALA A 441 16.75 37.54 -31.25
N GLU A 442 17.37 37.85 -30.11
CA GLU A 442 16.66 38.40 -28.94
C GLU A 442 16.05 39.76 -29.24
N ASP A 443 16.58 40.42 -30.27
CA ASP A 443 15.85 41.45 -30.99
C ASP A 443 14.63 40.78 -31.60
N ARG A 444 13.49 40.92 -30.90
CA ARG A 444 12.21 41.12 -31.57
C ARG A 444 12.51 42.04 -32.74
N ILE A 445 12.60 41.46 -33.94
CA ILE A 445 12.40 42.20 -35.16
C ILE A 445 11.00 42.75 -34.94
N GLU A 446 10.91 43.99 -34.46
CA GLU A 446 9.72 44.82 -34.60
C GLU A 446 9.41 44.67 -36.07
N THR A 447 8.46 43.77 -36.38
CA THR A 447 8.05 43.51 -37.74
C THR A 447 7.81 44.86 -38.34
N THR A 448 8.72 45.19 -39.23
CA THR A 448 8.91 46.50 -39.79
C THR A 448 7.55 46.97 -40.26
N LEU A 449 7.04 47.97 -39.54
CA LEU A 449 6.12 48.98 -40.03
C LEU A 449 5.04 48.40 -40.96
N ASN A 450 3.86 48.11 -40.41
CA ASN A 450 2.64 48.29 -41.17
C ASN A 450 2.75 49.67 -41.83
N LYS A 451 3.08 49.72 -43.13
CA LYS A 451 3.28 50.98 -43.87
C LYS A 451 2.05 51.83 -43.58
N ARG A 452 2.21 52.89 -42.79
CA ARG A 452 1.09 53.74 -42.37
C ARG A 452 0.41 54.19 -43.66
N LYS A 453 -0.84 53.74 -43.87
CA LYS A 453 -1.64 54.16 -45.03
C LYS A 453 -1.60 55.68 -45.06
N VAL A 454 -1.27 56.25 -46.22
CA VAL A 454 -1.25 57.71 -46.41
C VAL A 454 -2.63 58.22 -46.01
N SER A 455 -2.69 59.08 -45.00
CA SER A 455 -3.98 59.59 -44.52
C SER A 455 -4.56 60.59 -45.52
N SER A 456 -5.88 60.81 -45.51
CA SER A 456 -6.48 61.84 -46.35
C SER A 456 -5.91 63.23 -46.05
N ASN A 457 -5.54 63.51 -44.79
CA ASN A 457 -4.89 64.76 -44.41
C ASN A 457 -3.49 64.87 -45.04
N ASP A 458 -2.71 63.78 -45.06
CA ASP A 458 -1.38 63.79 -45.70
C ASP A 458 -1.49 64.16 -47.19
N ILE A 459 -2.56 63.69 -47.86
CA ILE A 459 -2.84 63.97 -49.28
C ILE A 459 -3.23 65.44 -49.47
N ASP A 460 -4.06 65.98 -48.58
CA ASP A 460 -4.55 67.35 -48.67
C ASP A 460 -3.43 68.36 -48.34
N ASP A 461 -2.61 68.06 -47.34
CA ASP A 461 -1.42 68.84 -46.99
C ASP A 461 -0.40 68.83 -48.14
N TYR A 462 -0.17 67.67 -48.76
CA TYR A 462 0.71 67.55 -49.91
C TYR A 462 0.19 68.33 -51.12
N LEU A 463 -1.12 68.34 -51.36
CA LEU A 463 -1.73 69.15 -52.41
C LEU A 463 -1.72 70.65 -52.07
N ALA A 464 -1.74 71.03 -50.79
CA ALA A 464 -1.71 72.43 -50.36
C ALA A 464 -0.34 73.10 -50.59
N GLN A 465 0.74 72.32 -50.70
CA GLN A 465 2.08 72.83 -50.96
C GLN A 465 2.17 73.57 -52.32
N PRO A 466 2.83 74.74 -52.39
CA PRO A 466 2.92 75.53 -53.61
C PRO A 466 3.52 74.76 -54.80
N GLU A 467 4.55 73.94 -54.55
CA GLU A 467 5.20 73.10 -55.57
C GLU A 467 4.24 72.06 -56.23
N ASN A 468 3.19 71.66 -55.53
CA ASN A 468 2.27 70.60 -55.96
C ASN A 468 0.97 71.14 -56.55
N THR A 469 0.84 72.46 -56.74
CA THR A 469 -0.34 73.10 -57.34
C THR A 469 -0.66 72.57 -58.75
N HIS A 470 0.35 72.10 -59.49
CA HIS A 470 0.16 71.44 -60.79
C HIS A 470 -0.66 70.14 -60.68
N LEU A 471 -0.56 69.40 -59.56
CA LEU A 471 -1.34 68.18 -59.34
C LEU A 471 -2.83 68.47 -59.17
N LYS A 472 -3.22 69.66 -58.65
CA LYS A 472 -4.63 70.07 -58.52
C LYS A 472 -5.35 70.20 -59.87
N LYS A 473 -4.60 70.40 -60.95
CA LYS A 473 -5.14 70.52 -62.32
C LYS A 473 -5.39 69.16 -62.98
N LEU A 474 -4.90 68.06 -62.40
CA LEU A 474 -5.16 66.72 -62.91
C LEU A 474 -6.60 66.29 -62.63
N LYS A 475 -7.15 65.41 -63.48
CA LYS A 475 -8.53 64.93 -63.38
C LYS A 475 -8.84 64.21 -62.05
N VAL A 476 -7.81 63.63 -61.40
CA VAL A 476 -7.91 62.92 -60.11
C VAL A 476 -6.73 63.31 -59.20
N PRO A 477 -6.75 64.51 -58.59
CA PRO A 477 -5.58 65.11 -57.95
C PRO A 477 -5.11 64.35 -56.70
N ARG A 478 -6.06 63.84 -55.90
CA ARG A 478 -5.77 63.08 -54.68
C ARG A 478 -5.05 61.75 -54.94
N HIS A 479 -5.39 61.04 -56.03
CA HIS A 479 -4.74 59.78 -56.36
C HIS A 479 -3.29 59.99 -56.82
N ALA A 480 -3.05 61.03 -57.62
CA ALA A 480 -1.71 61.42 -58.04
C ALA A 480 -0.84 61.80 -56.83
N ALA A 481 -1.38 62.61 -55.91
CA ALA A 481 -0.73 62.96 -54.65
C ALA A 481 -0.42 61.74 -53.77
N THR A 482 -1.34 60.78 -53.68
CA THR A 482 -1.10 59.51 -52.95
C THR A 482 0.08 58.73 -53.53
N ARG A 483 0.15 58.59 -54.86
CA ARG A 483 1.26 57.87 -55.52
C ARG A 483 2.59 58.62 -55.34
N ALA A 484 2.56 59.95 -55.41
CA ALA A 484 3.74 60.78 -55.20
C ALA A 484 4.27 60.66 -53.75
N LEU A 485 3.39 60.73 -52.75
CA LEU A 485 3.73 60.54 -51.34
C LEU A 485 4.29 59.15 -51.05
N ILE A 486 3.70 58.09 -51.61
CA ILE A 486 4.21 56.72 -51.47
C ILE A 486 5.62 56.63 -52.09
N LYS A 487 5.81 57.22 -53.28
CA LYS A 487 7.10 57.24 -53.97
C LYS A 487 8.16 58.00 -53.14
N GLN A 488 7.81 59.18 -52.64
CA GLN A 488 8.69 60.01 -51.80
C GLN A 488 9.09 59.29 -50.50
N ARG A 489 8.15 58.62 -49.83
CA ARG A 489 8.43 57.82 -48.63
C ARG A 489 9.33 56.62 -48.94
N SER A 490 9.13 55.95 -50.08
CA SER A 490 9.97 54.83 -50.49
C SER A 490 11.39 55.25 -50.90
N SER A 491 11.58 56.46 -51.45
CA SER A 491 12.92 56.96 -51.80
C SER A 491 13.73 57.43 -50.60
N VAL A 492 13.08 57.78 -49.49
CA VAL A 492 13.75 58.18 -48.23
C VAL A 492 14.19 56.97 -47.40
N THR A 493 13.56 55.82 -47.59
CA THR A 493 13.84 54.57 -46.84
C THR A 493 14.76 53.59 -47.56
N ALA A 494 15.20 53.89 -48.79
CA ALA A 494 16.26 53.13 -49.44
C ALA A 494 17.61 53.56 -48.84
N PRO A 495 18.36 52.67 -48.15
CA PRO A 495 19.69 53.01 -47.67
C PRO A 495 20.58 53.37 -48.88
N LYS A 496 21.31 54.49 -48.79
CA LYS A 496 22.34 54.83 -49.75
C LYS A 496 23.50 53.84 -49.57
N ASP A 497 23.49 52.75 -50.31
CA ASP A 497 24.68 51.91 -50.49
C ASP A 497 25.68 52.66 -51.38
N GLN A 498 26.45 53.55 -50.77
CA GLN A 498 27.74 54.03 -51.24
C GLN A 498 28.79 53.61 -50.21
N ASP A 499 29.92 53.09 -50.72
CA ASP A 499 31.08 52.56 -49.99
C ASP A 499 30.97 51.16 -49.39
N ARG A 500 31.11 50.15 -50.27
CA ARG A 500 31.94 48.96 -49.99
C ARG A 500 32.27 48.20 -51.29
N SER A 501 33.08 48.82 -52.14
CA SER A 501 33.96 48.08 -53.06
C SER A 501 35.30 47.91 -52.37
N ASP A 502 35.60 46.70 -51.90
CA ASP A 502 36.88 46.04 -52.16
C ASP A 502 36.99 44.70 -51.42
N GLN A 503 37.44 43.70 -52.19
CA GLN A 503 37.93 42.38 -51.81
C GLN A 503 36.90 41.35 -51.30
N ILE A 504 36.56 40.39 -52.17
CA ILE A 504 37.06 38.99 -52.10
C ILE A 504 36.51 38.23 -53.31
N GLY A 505 37.39 37.40 -53.90
CA GLY A 505 37.32 36.89 -55.27
C GLY A 505 36.15 35.97 -55.61
N LEU A 506 35.66 36.17 -56.83
CA LEU A 506 34.80 35.28 -57.58
C LEU A 506 35.68 34.29 -58.35
N ASP A 507 35.48 33.00 -58.10
CA ASP A 507 35.73 31.99 -59.13
C ASP A 507 34.64 30.90 -59.10
N LYS A 508 33.96 30.81 -60.25
CA LYS A 508 33.22 29.67 -60.83
C LYS A 508 31.96 29.15 -60.13
N VAL A 509 30.82 29.66 -60.60
CA VAL A 509 29.49 29.00 -60.52
C VAL A 509 29.14 28.42 -61.88
N HIS A 510 28.96 27.10 -61.94
CA HIS A 510 28.26 26.42 -63.05
C HIS A 510 26.73 26.49 -62.85
N PRO A 511 25.93 26.57 -63.94
CA PRO A 511 24.48 26.73 -63.84
C PRO A 511 23.79 25.43 -63.39
N ARG A 512 22.83 25.60 -62.47
CA ARG A 512 21.94 24.55 -61.97
C ARG A 512 20.94 24.08 -63.03
N THR A 513 20.88 22.77 -63.21
CA THR A 513 19.80 22.02 -63.88
C THR A 513 18.53 22.02 -63.00
N PRO A 514 17.30 22.02 -63.56
CA PRO A 514 16.06 21.99 -62.78
C PRO A 514 15.83 20.61 -62.15
N LEU A 515 15.50 20.59 -60.85
CA LEU A 515 15.10 19.37 -60.13
C LEU A 515 13.69 18.92 -60.57
N GLN A 516 13.59 17.64 -60.95
CA GLN A 516 12.35 16.90 -61.14
C GLN A 516 11.62 16.63 -59.80
N PRO A 517 10.31 16.36 -59.83
CA PRO A 517 9.52 16.09 -58.62
C PRO A 517 9.85 14.72 -58.03
N LEU A 518 10.12 14.69 -56.71
CA LEU A 518 10.45 13.48 -55.99
C LEU A 518 9.21 12.63 -55.71
N ASN A 519 9.34 11.39 -56.16
CA ASN A 519 8.40 10.29 -56.19
C ASN A 519 7.97 9.86 -54.77
N GLN A 520 6.66 9.71 -54.56
CA GLN A 520 6.09 8.99 -53.43
C GLN A 520 6.40 7.50 -53.61
N ASN A 521 7.35 6.94 -52.85
CA ASN A 521 7.35 5.53 -52.42
C ASN A 521 8.57 5.18 -51.54
N LYS A 522 8.28 4.50 -50.42
CA LYS A 522 9.15 3.83 -49.42
C LYS A 522 9.30 4.52 -48.06
N LEU A 523 8.26 4.41 -47.24
CA LEU A 523 8.43 4.23 -45.80
C LEU A 523 8.34 2.73 -45.50
N LYS A 524 9.51 2.08 -45.34
CA LYS A 524 9.61 0.78 -44.68
C LYS A 524 9.53 0.98 -43.17
N GLY A 525 8.83 0.06 -42.52
CA GLY A 525 8.25 0.21 -41.21
C GLY A 525 9.23 0.33 -40.06
N ILE A 526 8.84 1.15 -39.09
CA ILE A 526 9.27 1.04 -37.71
C ILE A 526 8.35 0.00 -37.08
N ALA A 527 8.87 -1.20 -36.85
CA ALA A 527 8.15 -2.23 -36.14
C ALA A 527 7.96 -1.80 -34.66
N PRO A 528 6.77 -1.99 -34.06
CA PRO A 528 6.62 -1.83 -32.63
C PRO A 528 7.52 -2.85 -31.92
N GLN A 529 8.22 -2.42 -30.87
CA GLN A 529 9.03 -3.30 -30.03
C GLN A 529 8.15 -4.42 -29.45
N SER A 530 8.19 -5.59 -30.10
CA SER A 530 7.59 -6.83 -29.63
C SER A 530 8.33 -7.25 -28.37
N THR A 531 7.63 -7.30 -27.24
CA THR A 531 8.09 -8.02 -26.05
C THR A 531 8.19 -9.50 -26.43
N MET A 532 9.41 -9.96 -26.70
CA MET A 532 9.69 -11.38 -26.96
C MET A 532 9.17 -12.20 -25.78
N ILE A 533 8.21 -13.09 -26.03
CA ILE A 533 7.92 -14.20 -25.12
C ILE A 533 9.17 -15.08 -25.17
N ASP A 534 10.02 -14.95 -24.17
CA ASP A 534 11.17 -15.82 -24.03
C ASP A 534 10.69 -17.21 -23.61
N LEU A 535 10.48 -18.07 -24.60
CA LEU A 535 10.21 -19.49 -24.41
C LEU A 535 11.52 -20.27 -24.21
N THR A 536 12.68 -19.60 -24.27
CA THR A 536 13.88 -20.15 -23.68
C THR A 536 13.73 -19.94 -22.18
N VAL A 537 13.45 -21.04 -21.47
CA VAL A 537 13.62 -21.05 -20.03
C VAL A 537 15.13 -20.93 -19.84
N SER A 538 15.65 -19.72 -19.66
CA SER A 538 16.90 -19.59 -18.93
C SER A 538 16.62 -20.12 -17.55
N ASP A 539 17.25 -21.24 -17.21
CA ASP A 539 17.41 -21.63 -15.82
C ASP A 539 18.15 -20.47 -15.15
N ASP A 540 17.41 -19.60 -14.46
CA ASP A 540 17.98 -18.64 -13.51
C ASP A 540 18.53 -19.45 -12.34
N GLU A 541 19.70 -20.06 -12.56
CA GLU A 541 20.59 -20.60 -11.54
C GLU A 541 21.97 -20.74 -12.19
N LYS A 542 22.81 -19.72 -12.01
CA LYS A 542 24.25 -19.89 -12.14
C LYS A 542 24.69 -20.85 -11.04
N SER A 543 24.98 -22.09 -11.41
CA SER A 543 25.90 -22.91 -10.64
C SER A 543 27.31 -22.37 -10.88
N ASP A 544 27.79 -21.50 -10.00
CA ASP A 544 29.23 -21.28 -9.93
C ASP A 544 29.87 -22.55 -9.37
N GLY A 545 30.73 -23.15 -10.18
CA GLY A 545 31.45 -24.36 -9.86
C GLY A 545 32.36 -24.17 -8.66
N SER A 546 32.30 -25.14 -7.75
CA SER A 546 33.44 -25.77 -7.08
C SER A 546 34.73 -24.94 -7.02
N MET A 547 34.88 -24.15 -5.96
CA MET A 547 36.19 -23.89 -5.36
C MET A 547 36.19 -24.52 -3.97
N THR A 548 37.01 -25.56 -3.84
CA THR A 548 37.27 -26.30 -2.62
C THR A 548 37.75 -25.41 -1.49
N ALA A 549 37.21 -25.64 -0.29
CA ALA A 549 37.61 -25.00 0.95
C ALA A 549 39.09 -25.26 1.31
N ALA A 550 39.81 -24.21 1.67
CA ALA A 550 41.04 -24.29 2.44
C ALA A 550 41.08 -23.20 3.53
N HIS A 551 41.08 -23.71 4.77
CA HIS A 551 41.58 -23.18 6.04
C HIS A 551 41.56 -21.67 6.37
N LEU A 552 40.75 -21.38 7.40
CA LEU A 552 40.98 -20.35 8.42
C LEU A 552 42.26 -20.63 9.20
N THR A 553 43.21 -19.70 9.18
CA THR A 553 44.05 -19.38 10.35
C THR A 553 44.24 -17.87 10.48
N ARG A 554 44.06 -17.43 11.72
CA ARG A 554 44.25 -16.11 12.31
C ARG A 554 45.73 -15.73 12.28
N GLU A 555 46.11 -14.60 11.65
CA GLU A 555 47.21 -13.74 12.12
C GLU A 555 47.32 -12.38 11.38
N THR A 556 47.49 -11.34 12.21
CA THR A 556 48.18 -10.04 12.04
C THR A 556 48.33 -9.35 10.67
N ARG A 557 47.72 -8.16 10.57
CA ARG A 557 47.87 -7.15 9.51
C ARG A 557 49.30 -6.60 9.39
N ARG A 558 49.87 -6.64 8.18
CA ARG A 558 50.76 -5.63 7.59
C ARG A 558 50.47 -5.48 6.09
N PRO A 559 50.67 -4.29 5.48
CA PRO A 559 50.22 -4.00 4.13
C PRO A 559 51.21 -4.55 3.09
N VAL A 560 50.68 -5.17 2.03
CA VAL A 560 51.47 -5.58 0.87
C VAL A 560 51.08 -4.73 -0.33
N ASP A 561 52.14 -4.19 -0.92
CA ASP A 561 52.31 -3.43 -2.14
C ASP A 561 51.59 -4.05 -3.35
N THR A 562 50.69 -3.27 -3.96
CA THR A 562 49.98 -3.63 -5.20
C THR A 562 50.67 -2.99 -6.39
N THR A 563 51.78 -3.57 -6.84
CA THR A 563 52.36 -3.25 -8.15
C THR A 563 52.71 -4.54 -8.90
N LYS A 564 51.71 -5.05 -9.64
CA LYS A 564 51.81 -5.79 -10.93
C LYS A 564 50.51 -6.54 -11.18
N PHE A 565 49.64 -5.95 -11.99
CA PHE A 565 48.61 -6.68 -12.72
C PHE A 565 48.74 -6.36 -14.21
N ASP A 566 48.65 -7.42 -15.00
CA ASP A 566 48.84 -7.47 -16.45
C ASP A 566 47.74 -6.66 -17.20
N PRO A 567 48.09 -5.64 -18.01
CA PRO A 567 47.11 -4.78 -18.69
C PRO A 567 46.37 -5.43 -19.88
N ALA A 568 46.64 -6.69 -20.24
CA ALA A 568 46.10 -7.27 -21.47
C ALA A 568 44.68 -7.85 -21.40
N LEU A 569 43.95 -7.73 -20.27
CA LEU A 569 42.63 -8.37 -20.08
C LEU A 569 41.45 -7.42 -19.76
N LEU A 570 41.53 -6.14 -20.14
CA LEU A 570 40.47 -5.15 -19.91
C LEU A 570 40.14 -4.32 -21.17
N LEU A 571 39.70 -5.00 -22.23
CA LEU A 571 39.12 -4.37 -23.43
C LEU A 571 37.72 -4.95 -23.67
N LEU A 572 36.71 -4.48 -22.91
CA LEU A 572 35.27 -4.47 -23.28
C LEU A 572 34.35 -3.79 -22.22
N SER A 573 34.79 -2.70 -21.60
CA SER A 573 33.88 -1.84 -20.83
C SER A 573 34.28 -0.38 -21.01
N GLY A 574 33.68 0.27 -22.02
CA GLY A 574 33.85 1.70 -22.26
C GLY A 574 33.18 2.51 -21.16
N LEU A 575 33.97 2.98 -20.20
CA LEU A 575 33.69 4.15 -19.36
C LEU A 575 35.01 4.91 -19.16
N PRO A 576 35.03 6.25 -19.29
CA PRO A 576 36.22 7.05 -19.02
C PRO A 576 36.38 7.34 -17.53
N SER A 577 37.60 7.12 -17.01
CA SER A 577 38.01 7.48 -15.64
C SER A 577 38.43 8.94 -15.54
N THR A 578 37.74 9.66 -14.64
CA THR A 578 38.20 10.69 -13.69
C THR A 578 39.24 11.76 -14.11
N ARG A 579 38.84 13.02 -13.95
CA ARG A 579 39.73 14.11 -13.48
C ARG A 579 39.25 14.62 -12.12
N GLN A 580 40.12 14.54 -11.12
CA GLN A 580 40.08 15.37 -9.91
C GLN A 580 40.69 16.74 -10.23
N ALA A 581 40.05 17.83 -9.77
CA ALA A 581 40.58 18.71 -8.73
C ALA A 581 39.96 20.12 -8.81
N GLN A 582 39.37 20.50 -7.66
CA GLN A 582 39.40 21.83 -7.02
C GLN A 582 38.82 23.04 -7.76
N GLY A 583 37.77 23.60 -7.16
CA GLY A 583 37.32 24.97 -7.38
C GLY A 583 36.22 25.33 -6.39
N ASN A 584 36.53 26.22 -5.45
CA ASN A 584 35.57 26.90 -4.58
C ASN A 584 34.44 27.51 -5.42
N ALA A 585 33.18 27.28 -5.03
CA ALA A 585 32.05 28.07 -5.51
C ALA A 585 30.97 28.17 -4.43
N ASP A 586 30.51 29.41 -4.26
CA ASP A 586 29.44 29.93 -3.40
C ASP A 586 28.20 29.03 -3.21
N PRO A 587 27.54 29.09 -2.04
CA PRO A 587 26.20 28.56 -1.88
C PRO A 587 25.19 29.49 -2.58
N GLY A 588 24.92 29.23 -3.86
CA GLY A 588 23.86 29.89 -4.61
C GLY A 588 22.48 29.60 -4.01
N MET A 589 21.77 30.68 -3.68
CA MET A 589 20.40 30.73 -3.18
C MET A 589 19.48 29.70 -3.83
N VAL A 590 18.78 28.94 -2.98
CA VAL A 590 17.59 28.18 -3.32
C VAL A 590 16.50 29.17 -3.75
N PRO A 591 15.70 28.90 -4.81
CA PRO A 591 14.55 29.73 -5.10
C PRO A 591 13.54 29.62 -3.96
N ASP A 592 13.15 30.78 -3.48
CA ASP A 592 12.17 31.02 -2.44
C ASP A 592 10.88 30.19 -2.65
N THR A 593 10.52 29.44 -1.60
CA THR A 593 9.34 28.55 -1.56
C THR A 593 8.05 29.32 -1.25
N SER A 594 8.15 30.63 -1.02
CA SER A 594 7.04 31.54 -0.74
C SER A 594 5.92 31.54 -1.80
N ILE A 595 6.22 31.21 -3.06
CA ILE A 595 5.21 31.17 -4.14
C ILE A 595 4.35 29.89 -4.08
N LEU A 596 4.83 28.81 -3.46
CA LEU A 596 4.02 27.60 -3.25
C LEU A 596 3.17 27.69 -1.98
N GLU A 597 3.64 28.41 -0.96
CA GLU A 597 2.89 28.74 0.26
C GLU A 597 1.77 29.76 -0.03
N ALA A 598 2.04 30.78 -0.86
CA ALA A 598 1.06 31.78 -1.26
C ALA A 598 -0.17 31.21 -2.00
N ARG A 599 -0.10 30.00 -2.57
CA ARG A 599 -1.26 29.35 -3.22
C ARG A 599 -2.06 28.41 -2.32
N LEU A 600 -1.56 28.09 -1.13
CA LEU A 600 -2.31 27.40 -0.10
C LEU A 600 -3.00 28.38 0.87
N ASP A 601 -2.48 29.61 0.97
CA ASP A 601 -3.06 30.71 1.77
C ASP A 601 -4.20 31.48 1.06
N GLU A 602 -4.45 31.26 -0.23
CA GLU A 602 -5.61 31.85 -0.95
C GLU A 602 -6.97 31.20 -0.60
N MET A 603 -7.01 30.28 0.37
CA MET A 603 -8.24 29.80 1.02
C MET A 603 -8.53 30.60 2.29
N ASP A 604 -8.79 31.90 2.09
CA ASP A 604 -9.13 32.91 3.09
C ASP A 604 -10.40 32.54 3.90
N PHE A 605 -10.19 32.03 5.12
CA PHE A 605 -11.16 32.13 6.20
C PHE A 605 -10.76 33.34 7.04
N GLY A 606 -11.50 34.42 6.89
CA GLY A 606 -11.24 35.68 7.60
C GLY A 606 -11.11 35.48 9.10
N ASP A 607 -9.90 35.71 9.60
CA ASP A 607 -9.58 35.93 11.01
C ASP A 607 -10.00 37.36 11.37
N ASP A 608 -11.08 37.47 12.15
CA ASP A 608 -11.32 38.65 12.98
C ASP A 608 -11.00 38.30 14.43
N ALA A 609 -10.12 39.11 15.01
CA ALA A 609 -9.41 38.81 16.23
C ALA A 609 -10.26 39.04 17.49
N SER A 610 -9.81 38.36 18.55
CA SER A 610 -10.04 38.67 19.97
C SER A 610 -11.40 38.27 20.56
N LEU A 611 -11.42 37.05 21.10
CA LEU A 611 -11.73 36.72 22.51
C LEU A 611 -11.45 35.22 22.64
N VAL A 612 -10.40 34.85 23.36
CA VAL A 612 -10.11 33.43 23.68
C VAL A 612 -11.18 32.95 24.66
N GLU A 613 -12.32 32.50 24.11
CA GLU A 613 -13.24 31.68 24.87
C GLU A 613 -12.54 30.35 25.20
N PRO A 614 -12.70 29.81 26.42
CA PRO A 614 -12.15 28.51 26.77
C PRO A 614 -12.74 27.45 25.82
N ARG A 615 -11.90 26.91 24.93
CA ARG A 615 -12.25 25.83 24.01
C ARG A 615 -12.74 24.63 24.83
N SER A 616 -14.06 24.48 24.96
CA SER A 616 -14.66 23.26 25.50
C SER A 616 -14.60 22.17 24.41
N GLY A 617 -13.39 21.68 24.13
CA GLY A 617 -13.19 20.52 23.27
C GLY A 617 -13.84 19.28 23.88
N THR A 618 -14.45 18.44 23.05
CA THR A 618 -14.86 17.09 23.47
C THR A 618 -13.62 16.25 23.83
N ALA A 619 -13.75 15.23 24.68
CA ALA A 619 -12.62 14.34 25.02
C ALA A 619 -11.95 13.74 23.77
N ALA A 620 -12.74 13.46 22.73
CA ALA A 620 -12.23 13.00 21.44
C ALA A 620 -11.43 14.08 20.68
N GLN A 621 -11.67 15.38 20.88
CA GLN A 621 -10.83 16.43 20.30
C GLN A 621 -9.47 16.51 21.00
N VAL A 622 -9.45 16.41 22.32
CA VAL A 622 -8.18 16.37 23.08
C VAL A 622 -7.35 15.14 22.67
N GLU A 623 -7.98 13.97 22.53
CA GLU A 623 -7.28 12.77 22.04
C GLU A 623 -6.83 12.87 20.57
N LEU A 624 -7.47 13.72 19.77
CA LEU A 624 -7.03 13.98 18.39
C LEU A 624 -5.84 14.94 18.32
N GLU A 625 -5.74 15.88 19.25
CA GLU A 625 -4.58 16.78 19.39
C GLU A 625 -3.31 15.96 19.72
N VAL A 626 -3.44 14.86 20.47
CA VAL A 626 -2.30 13.96 20.77
C VAL A 626 -1.68 13.34 19.52
N LEU A 627 -2.44 13.15 18.43
CA LEU A 627 -1.88 12.65 17.16
C LEU A 627 -0.96 13.66 16.47
N GLU A 628 -0.98 14.92 16.89
CA GLU A 628 -0.15 16.04 16.42
C GLU A 628 0.77 16.58 17.54
N ALA A 629 0.76 15.94 18.70
CA ALA A 629 1.57 16.34 19.83
C ALA A 629 3.05 16.00 19.63
N SER A 630 3.87 16.38 20.61
CA SER A 630 5.30 16.07 20.63
C SER A 630 5.54 14.55 20.61
N GLN A 631 6.78 14.15 20.34
CA GLN A 631 7.18 12.74 20.30
C GLN A 631 6.94 12.06 21.66
N SER A 632 7.27 12.75 22.76
CA SER A 632 7.05 12.28 24.13
C SER A 632 5.58 12.01 24.40
N GLU A 633 4.72 12.97 24.13
CA GLU A 633 3.28 12.88 24.39
C GLU A 633 2.62 11.81 23.51
N PHE A 634 2.96 11.77 22.22
CA PHE A 634 2.44 10.77 21.28
C PHE A 634 2.77 9.34 21.71
N ILE A 635 4.05 9.07 22.04
CA ILE A 635 4.49 7.72 22.43
C ILE A 635 3.92 7.34 23.79
N ALA A 636 3.96 8.25 24.77
CA ALA A 636 3.42 8.01 26.10
C ALA A 636 1.94 7.64 26.01
N TRP A 637 1.13 8.48 25.35
CA TRP A 637 -0.31 8.25 25.18
C TRP A 637 -0.60 6.94 24.45
N LEU A 638 0.04 6.69 23.30
CA LEU A 638 -0.23 5.49 22.53
C LEU A 638 0.21 4.21 23.26
N SER A 639 1.25 4.29 24.09
CA SER A 639 1.71 3.17 24.92
C SER A 639 0.80 2.90 26.12
N GLN A 640 0.11 3.91 26.64
CA GLN A 640 -0.69 3.82 27.85
C GLN A 640 -2.18 3.59 27.57
N ILE A 641 -2.72 4.17 26.49
CA ILE A 641 -4.16 4.20 26.23
C ILE A 641 -4.80 2.81 26.31
N ASN A 642 -5.82 2.70 27.16
CA ASN A 642 -6.57 1.46 27.37
C ASN A 642 -8.08 1.70 27.49
N THR A 643 -8.57 2.69 26.73
CA THR A 643 -10.01 2.96 26.61
C THR A 643 -10.66 1.94 25.69
N ARG A 644 -11.75 1.28 26.12
CA ARG A 644 -12.41 0.24 25.31
C ARG A 644 -13.92 0.34 25.24
N VAL A 645 -14.48 -0.04 24.10
CA VAL A 645 -15.93 -0.21 23.94
C VAL A 645 -16.36 -1.51 24.65
N VAL A 646 -17.40 -1.43 25.45
CA VAL A 646 -18.09 -2.60 26.02
C VAL A 646 -19.44 -2.74 25.33
N ASN A 647 -19.73 -3.94 24.84
CA ASN A 647 -21.10 -4.27 24.51
C ASN A 647 -21.83 -4.53 25.84
N ASP A 648 -22.52 -3.49 26.34
CA ASP A 648 -23.15 -3.28 27.66
C ASP A 648 -24.11 -4.36 28.22
N THR A 649 -24.08 -5.60 27.75
CA THR A 649 -25.08 -6.61 28.14
C THR A 649 -24.57 -7.70 29.08
N ASN A 650 -23.25 -7.85 29.28
CA ASN A 650 -22.76 -8.98 30.08
C ASN A 650 -21.61 -8.59 31.03
N PRO A 651 -21.90 -8.40 32.33
CA PRO A 651 -20.89 -8.16 33.36
C PRO A 651 -19.82 -9.26 33.45
N ALA A 652 -20.10 -10.49 32.98
CA ALA A 652 -19.11 -11.56 32.92
C ALA A 652 -17.96 -11.25 31.95
N GLN A 653 -18.15 -10.36 30.96
CA GLN A 653 -17.08 -9.91 30.07
C GLN A 653 -16.02 -9.04 30.77
N HIS A 654 -16.29 -8.56 31.99
CA HIS A 654 -15.30 -7.83 32.80
C HIS A 654 -14.31 -8.76 33.52
N LYS A 655 -14.60 -10.05 33.66
CA LYS A 655 -13.72 -11.00 34.37
C LYS A 655 -12.50 -11.45 33.56
N ASP A 656 -12.53 -11.33 32.22
CA ASP A 656 -11.41 -11.70 31.34
C ASP A 656 -10.70 -10.43 30.81
N LEU A 657 -10.57 -9.38 31.61
CA LEU A 657 -9.87 -8.14 31.21
C LEU A 657 -8.36 -8.20 31.45
N ASP A 658 -7.86 -9.25 32.09
CA ASP A 658 -6.45 -9.33 32.48
C ASP A 658 -5.49 -9.32 31.30
N HIS A 659 -5.92 -9.82 30.13
CA HIS A 659 -5.12 -9.74 28.89
C HIS A 659 -4.97 -8.30 28.35
N LEU A 660 -5.81 -7.37 28.81
CA LEU A 660 -5.70 -5.94 28.52
C LEU A 660 -4.88 -5.20 29.57
N ARG A 661 -4.59 -5.82 30.71
CA ARG A 661 -3.66 -5.31 31.73
C ARG A 661 -2.22 -5.72 31.37
N GLY A 662 -1.25 -5.08 32.02
CA GLY A 662 0.18 -5.37 31.87
C GLY A 662 0.89 -4.52 30.81
N GLY A 663 2.23 -4.54 30.83
CA GLY A 663 3.06 -3.61 30.08
C GLY A 663 2.92 -2.17 30.59
N SER A 664 3.12 -1.19 29.71
CA SER A 664 2.94 0.25 29.99
C SER A 664 1.48 0.72 30.07
N ARG A 665 0.50 -0.19 30.03
CA ARG A 665 -0.90 0.16 29.80
C ARG A 665 -1.58 0.69 31.07
N ASP A 666 -2.42 1.70 30.89
CA ASP A 666 -3.33 2.15 31.93
C ASP A 666 -4.36 1.07 32.28
N GLU A 667 -4.96 1.20 33.46
CA GLU A 667 -6.10 0.38 33.85
C GLU A 667 -7.22 0.52 32.78
N PRO A 668 -7.80 -0.58 32.27
CA PRO A 668 -8.81 -0.51 31.22
C PRO A 668 -9.97 0.39 31.64
N THR A 669 -10.21 1.46 30.88
CA THR A 669 -11.33 2.38 31.09
C THR A 669 -12.39 2.18 30.01
N PHE A 670 -13.64 2.45 30.33
CA PHE A 670 -14.72 2.32 29.35
C PHE A 670 -14.77 3.53 28.45
N PHE A 671 -14.72 3.26 27.14
CA PHE A 671 -14.96 4.27 26.14
C PHE A 671 -16.39 4.79 26.27
N SER A 672 -16.50 6.07 26.59
CA SER A 672 -17.78 6.76 26.64
C SER A 672 -17.70 7.95 25.69
N HIS A 673 -18.54 7.97 24.66
CA HIS A 673 -18.82 9.21 23.95
C HIS A 673 -19.44 10.19 24.94
N ARG A 674 -18.96 11.44 24.96
CA ARG A 674 -19.55 12.51 25.77
C ARG A 674 -19.88 13.72 24.91
N CYS A 675 -21.11 14.23 25.03
CA CYS A 675 -21.54 15.51 24.48
C CYS A 675 -22.48 16.14 25.51
N CYS A 676 -22.19 17.35 25.96
CA CYS A 676 -22.80 17.95 27.15
C CYS A 676 -22.78 17.01 28.37
N LYS A 677 -23.93 16.70 28.98
CA LYS A 677 -24.09 15.69 30.03
C LYS A 677 -24.44 14.30 29.52
N TYR A 678 -24.69 14.17 28.22
CA TYR A 678 -25.02 12.89 27.63
C TYR A 678 -23.74 12.08 27.45
N ALA A 679 -23.71 10.91 28.07
CA ALA A 679 -22.65 9.93 27.89
C ALA A 679 -23.26 8.64 27.37
N THR A 680 -22.66 8.05 26.34
CA THR A 680 -23.08 6.76 25.81
C THR A 680 -21.89 5.97 25.29
N THR A 681 -21.95 4.65 25.37
CA THR A 681 -21.00 3.72 24.73
C THR A 681 -21.33 3.51 23.25
N SER A 682 -22.47 4.01 22.77
CA SER A 682 -22.99 3.80 21.42
C SER A 682 -22.77 5.02 20.52
N GLY A 683 -21.87 4.90 19.55
CA GLY A 683 -21.62 5.94 18.54
C GLY A 683 -22.88 6.43 17.81
N PRO A 684 -23.76 5.55 17.31
CA PRO A 684 -25.03 5.98 16.70
C PRO A 684 -25.92 6.78 17.66
N SER A 685 -25.91 6.44 18.95
CA SER A 685 -26.67 7.19 19.96
C SER A 685 -26.04 8.55 20.24
N MET A 686 -24.71 8.65 20.18
CA MET A 686 -24.00 9.93 20.26
C MET A 686 -24.30 10.80 19.04
N ASN A 687 -24.16 10.28 17.83
CA ASN A 687 -24.46 11.04 16.60
C ASN A 687 -25.92 11.54 16.61
N TYR A 688 -26.85 10.72 17.10
CA TYR A 688 -28.23 11.13 17.29
C TYR A 688 -28.36 12.28 18.30
N HIS A 689 -27.66 12.18 19.43
CA HIS A 689 -27.64 13.24 20.43
C HIS A 689 -27.02 14.53 19.88
N GLU A 690 -25.86 14.45 19.22
CA GLU A 690 -25.17 15.59 18.62
C GLU A 690 -26.04 16.31 17.59
N ALA A 691 -26.79 15.57 16.77
CA ALA A 691 -27.72 16.14 15.79
C ALA A 691 -28.87 16.94 16.41
N ILE A 692 -29.23 16.67 17.68
CA ILE A 692 -30.29 17.38 18.40
C ILE A 692 -29.75 18.30 19.52
N CYS A 693 -28.44 18.25 19.80
CA CYS A 693 -27.82 18.96 20.91
C CYS A 693 -27.49 20.40 20.51
N THR A 694 -28.39 21.31 20.86
CA THR A 694 -28.24 22.75 20.60
C THR A 694 -27.20 23.40 21.51
N THR A 695 -26.62 24.53 21.08
CA THR A 695 -25.72 25.36 21.90
C THR A 695 -26.37 25.77 23.23
N GLU A 696 -27.67 26.03 23.23
CA GLU A 696 -28.46 26.30 24.45
C GLU A 696 -28.57 25.09 25.37
N SER A 697 -28.70 23.88 24.82
CA SER A 697 -28.68 22.63 25.59
C SER A 697 -27.31 22.41 26.26
N ARG A 698 -26.21 22.77 25.57
CA ARG A 698 -24.85 22.73 26.14
C ARG A 698 -24.67 23.75 27.26
N LYS A 699 -25.10 25.00 27.04
CA LYS A 699 -25.02 26.09 28.05
C LYS A 699 -25.85 25.76 29.29
N SER A 700 -27.08 25.27 29.12
CA SER A 700 -27.96 24.89 30.25
C SER A 700 -27.51 23.62 30.98
N ALA A 701 -26.80 22.71 30.30
CA ALA A 701 -26.18 21.56 30.93
C ALA A 701 -25.06 21.99 31.90
N ASN A 702 -24.22 22.96 31.54
CA ASN A 702 -23.13 23.42 32.41
C ASN A 702 -23.62 24.22 33.64
N THR A 703 -24.79 24.89 33.58
CA THR A 703 -25.31 25.67 34.73
C THR A 703 -26.06 24.84 35.77
N LYS A 704 -26.48 23.60 35.46
CA LYS A 704 -27.30 22.76 36.36
C LYS A 704 -26.48 21.65 37.04
N LEU A 705 -25.50 21.98 37.87
CA LEU A 705 -24.62 20.98 38.48
C LEU A 705 -25.26 20.07 39.57
N SER A 706 -26.55 20.23 39.89
CA SER A 706 -27.28 19.39 40.87
C SER A 706 -28.39 18.55 40.22
N GLY A 707 -28.01 17.53 39.44
CA GLY A 707 -28.97 16.50 39.06
C GLY A 707 -29.35 15.66 40.28
N PHE A 708 -30.65 15.51 40.55
CA PHE A 708 -31.11 14.60 41.60
C PHE A 708 -30.71 13.16 41.24
N SER A 709 -30.27 12.38 42.24
CA SER A 709 -30.03 10.96 42.08
C SER A 709 -30.52 10.19 43.29
N LYS A 710 -31.01 8.97 43.08
CA LYS A 710 -31.53 8.09 44.14
C LYS A 710 -31.15 6.65 43.86
N ALA A 711 -30.29 6.08 44.71
CA ALA A 711 -29.86 4.69 44.62
C ALA A 711 -30.94 3.75 45.16
N CYS A 712 -31.11 2.57 44.54
CA CYS A 712 -32.00 1.50 45.00
C CYS A 712 -31.70 1.13 46.46
N ASP A 713 -32.74 1.02 47.28
CA ASP A 713 -32.62 0.66 48.69
C ASP A 713 -32.61 -0.87 48.92
N VAL A 714 -32.72 -1.67 47.85
CA VAL A 714 -32.73 -3.14 47.94
C VAL A 714 -31.29 -3.68 47.92
N PRO A 715 -30.85 -4.43 48.95
CA PRO A 715 -29.51 -4.99 49.00
C PRO A 715 -29.16 -5.83 47.76
N GLY A 716 -28.01 -5.56 47.15
CA GLY A 716 -27.53 -6.24 45.94
C GLY A 716 -28.00 -5.63 44.61
N CYS A 717 -28.84 -4.58 44.62
CA CYS A 717 -29.24 -3.87 43.41
C CYS A 717 -28.36 -2.64 43.16
N SER A 718 -27.66 -2.58 42.02
CA SER A 718 -26.75 -1.47 41.65
C SER A 718 -27.45 -0.31 40.93
N TYR A 719 -28.78 -0.33 40.82
CA TYR A 719 -29.52 0.68 40.07
C TYR A 719 -29.55 2.04 40.78
N VAL A 720 -29.27 3.11 40.03
CA VAL A 720 -29.36 4.50 40.49
C VAL A 720 -30.22 5.29 39.51
N ALA A 721 -31.38 5.76 39.98
CA ALA A 721 -32.22 6.66 39.19
C ALA A 721 -31.56 8.04 39.12
N ARG A 722 -31.46 8.60 37.90
CA ARG A 722 -30.89 9.94 37.65
C ARG A 722 -31.86 10.76 36.80
N GLY A 723 -31.94 12.07 37.02
CA GLY A 723 -32.85 12.95 36.28
C GLY A 723 -32.76 14.42 36.70
N GLU A 724 -33.18 15.31 35.81
CA GLU A 724 -33.10 16.77 36.02
C GLU A 724 -34.09 17.30 37.07
N LYS A 725 -35.17 16.56 37.30
CA LYS A 725 -36.20 16.89 38.29
C LYS A 725 -36.31 15.72 39.26
N GLU A 726 -36.41 16.00 40.55
CA GLU A 726 -36.59 14.98 41.58
C GLU A 726 -37.81 14.08 41.29
N ALA A 727 -38.88 14.66 40.73
CA ALA A 727 -40.05 13.91 40.28
C ALA A 727 -39.72 12.84 39.23
N ASN A 728 -38.78 13.09 38.31
CA ASN A 728 -38.35 12.11 37.30
C ASN A 728 -37.51 11.01 37.93
N VAL A 729 -36.62 11.37 38.86
CA VAL A 729 -35.81 10.42 39.63
C VAL A 729 -36.71 9.50 40.44
N ASN A 730 -37.67 10.06 41.18
CA ASN A 730 -38.63 9.30 41.97
C ASN A 730 -39.52 8.41 41.08
N ARG A 731 -39.94 8.90 39.91
CA ARG A 731 -40.72 8.09 38.95
C ARG A 731 -39.92 6.90 38.43
N ASN A 732 -38.67 7.12 37.99
CA ASN A 732 -37.80 6.07 37.48
C ASN A 732 -37.42 5.07 38.58
N PHE A 733 -37.10 5.57 39.77
CA PHE A 733 -36.83 4.77 40.96
C PHE A 733 -38.03 3.89 41.33
N ASN A 734 -39.24 4.46 41.38
CA ASN A 734 -40.45 3.71 41.70
C ASN A 734 -40.80 2.71 40.59
N SER A 735 -40.59 3.05 39.32
CA SER A 735 -40.78 2.11 38.21
C SER A 735 -39.82 0.93 38.33
N HIS A 736 -38.53 1.19 38.58
CA HIS A 736 -37.53 0.15 38.82
C HIS A 736 -37.92 -0.72 40.02
N LYS A 737 -38.25 -0.12 41.17
CA LYS A 737 -38.63 -0.86 42.38
C LYS A 737 -39.87 -1.72 42.15
N THR A 738 -40.87 -1.20 41.46
CA THR A 738 -42.10 -1.95 41.14
C THR A 738 -41.85 -3.09 40.17
N ASN A 739 -40.96 -2.91 39.19
CA ASN A 739 -40.72 -3.89 38.16
C ASN A 739 -39.71 -4.96 38.60
N GLN A 740 -38.60 -4.57 39.22
CA GLN A 740 -37.47 -5.46 39.54
C GLN A 740 -37.51 -6.00 40.98
N HIS A 741 -38.23 -5.32 41.88
CA HIS A 741 -38.38 -5.70 43.28
C HIS A 741 -39.85 -5.78 43.69
N PRO A 742 -40.67 -6.62 43.02
CA PRO A 742 -42.05 -6.81 43.42
C PRO A 742 -42.11 -7.30 44.86
N LYS A 743 -43.19 -6.94 45.58
CA LYS A 743 -43.36 -7.37 46.97
C LYS A 743 -43.26 -8.90 47.05
N PRO A 744 -42.59 -9.47 48.06
CA PRO A 744 -42.55 -10.92 48.25
C PRO A 744 -43.96 -11.52 48.18
N GLY A 745 -44.15 -12.56 47.36
CA GLY A 745 -45.45 -13.18 47.10
C GLY A 745 -46.23 -12.65 45.89
N THR A 746 -45.79 -11.54 45.27
CA THR A 746 -46.39 -11.09 44.00
C THR A 746 -45.84 -11.94 42.85
N THR A 747 -46.65 -12.86 42.36
CA THR A 747 -46.38 -13.59 41.11
C THR A 747 -47.19 -12.96 39.99
N PHE A 748 -46.56 -12.71 38.85
CA PHE A 748 -47.26 -12.20 37.68
C PHE A 748 -47.53 -13.35 36.73
N SER A 749 -48.77 -13.54 36.29
CA SER A 749 -49.12 -14.49 35.23
C SER A 749 -49.30 -13.76 33.90
N CYS A 750 -49.15 -14.47 32.78
CA CYS A 750 -49.51 -13.91 31.50
C CYS A 750 -51.05 -13.77 31.44
N PRO A 751 -51.60 -12.56 31.24
CA PRO A 751 -53.05 -12.35 31.24
C PRO A 751 -53.75 -12.92 30.00
N ILE A 752 -53.00 -13.36 28.99
CA ILE A 752 -53.55 -13.95 27.76
C ILE A 752 -53.88 -15.44 27.96
N GLY A 753 -53.20 -16.13 28.90
CA GLY A 753 -53.47 -17.54 29.22
C GLY A 753 -53.33 -18.52 28.04
N GLY A 754 -53.47 -19.82 28.30
CA GLY A 754 -53.79 -20.83 27.27
C GLY A 754 -52.64 -21.48 26.49
N GLY A 755 -51.46 -20.87 26.36
CA GLY A 755 -50.33 -21.48 25.63
C GLY A 755 -49.38 -22.30 26.52
N PRO A 756 -48.75 -23.38 26.02
CA PRO A 756 -47.74 -24.14 26.78
C PRO A 756 -46.53 -23.27 27.20
N ASN A 757 -46.26 -22.18 26.47
CA ASN A 757 -45.21 -21.21 26.79
C ASN A 757 -45.64 -20.11 27.79
N CYS A 758 -46.91 -20.08 28.19
CA CYS A 758 -47.48 -19.09 29.12
C CYS A 758 -47.65 -19.66 30.54
N ALA A 759 -47.30 -20.92 30.75
CA ALA A 759 -47.41 -21.62 32.02
C ALA A 759 -46.22 -21.28 32.93
N GLY A 760 -46.44 -20.38 33.89
CA GLY A 760 -45.50 -20.13 34.98
C GLY A 760 -45.57 -18.70 35.53
N PRO A 761 -45.33 -18.50 36.84
CA PRO A 761 -45.23 -17.17 37.42
C PRO A 761 -43.96 -16.47 36.94
N PHE A 762 -44.11 -15.27 36.38
CA PHE A 762 -43.02 -14.38 36.02
C PHE A 762 -42.51 -13.62 37.24
N LYS A 763 -41.17 -13.49 37.34
CA LYS A 763 -40.49 -12.83 38.46
C LYS A 763 -40.67 -11.30 38.48
N SER A 764 -41.14 -10.70 37.39
CA SER A 764 -41.30 -9.24 37.25
C SER A 764 -42.33 -8.88 36.19
N LYS A 765 -42.90 -7.65 36.28
CA LYS A 765 -43.73 -7.09 35.21
C LYS A 765 -42.98 -6.94 33.89
N ASP A 766 -41.69 -6.62 33.94
CA ASP A 766 -40.83 -6.54 32.75
C ASP A 766 -40.68 -7.91 32.09
N ALA A 767 -40.56 -9.00 32.87
CA ALA A 767 -40.54 -10.36 32.33
C ALA A 767 -41.87 -10.73 31.65
N VAL A 768 -43.02 -10.33 32.21
CA VAL A 768 -44.33 -10.50 31.54
C VAL A 768 -44.40 -9.68 30.25
N SER A 769 -43.94 -8.42 30.27
CA SER A 769 -43.94 -7.54 29.10
C SER A 769 -43.06 -8.10 27.97
N HIS A 770 -41.86 -8.58 28.31
CA HIS A 770 -40.97 -9.27 27.38
C HIS A 770 -41.55 -10.59 26.86
N HIS A 771 -42.21 -11.36 27.72
CA HIS A 771 -42.93 -12.55 27.31
C HIS A 771 -44.07 -12.21 26.32
N LYS A 772 -44.89 -11.19 26.63
CA LYS A 772 -45.94 -10.70 25.73
C LYS A 772 -45.40 -10.28 24.37
N THR A 773 -44.30 -9.53 24.34
CA THR A 773 -43.69 -9.09 23.07
C THR A 773 -43.07 -10.24 22.27
N ARG A 774 -42.61 -11.31 22.94
CA ARG A 774 -41.98 -12.48 22.28
C ARG A 774 -42.95 -13.57 21.86
N HIS A 775 -43.98 -13.83 22.66
CA HIS A 775 -44.87 -14.99 22.49
C HIS A 775 -46.31 -14.60 22.15
N HIS A 776 -46.66 -13.32 22.29
CA HIS A 776 -47.98 -12.78 21.98
C HIS A 776 -47.88 -11.58 21.04
N SER A 777 -46.92 -11.60 20.12
CA SER A 777 -46.93 -10.65 19.01
C SER A 777 -48.07 -11.03 18.07
N ASN A 778 -49.09 -10.17 17.99
CA ASN A 778 -50.24 -10.27 17.08
C ASN A 778 -49.84 -10.10 15.60
N ILE A 779 -48.74 -10.70 15.17
CA ILE A 779 -48.30 -10.64 13.79
C ILE A 779 -48.12 -12.06 13.29
N VAL A 780 -48.88 -12.42 12.26
CA VAL A 780 -48.65 -13.62 11.46
C VAL A 780 -47.24 -13.52 10.87
N PRO A 781 -46.41 -14.59 10.91
CA PRO A 781 -45.07 -14.58 10.34
C PRO A 781 -45.08 -14.07 8.89
N GLN A 782 -44.53 -12.87 8.66
CA GLN A 782 -44.57 -12.22 7.34
C GLN A 782 -43.23 -11.59 6.96
N GLY A 783 -43.07 -11.29 5.67
CA GLY A 783 -41.93 -10.55 5.13
C GLY A 783 -41.94 -9.06 5.49
N CYS A 784 -40.90 -8.33 5.09
CA CYS A 784 -40.81 -6.90 5.36
C CYS A 784 -41.82 -6.16 4.46
N PRO A 785 -42.67 -5.28 5.01
CA PRO A 785 -43.67 -4.56 4.21
C PRO A 785 -43.08 -3.39 3.40
N VAL A 786 -41.77 -3.15 3.45
CA VAL A 786 -41.11 -2.08 2.70
C VAL A 786 -40.74 -2.58 1.31
N ASP A 787 -41.26 -1.93 0.27
CA ASP A 787 -40.99 -2.27 -1.13
C ASP A 787 -39.48 -2.32 -1.42
N GLY A 788 -39.06 -3.39 -2.11
CA GLY A 788 -37.67 -3.61 -2.47
C GLY A 788 -36.78 -4.18 -1.36
N CYS A 789 -37.33 -4.58 -0.20
CA CYS A 789 -36.55 -5.26 0.83
C CYS A 789 -36.05 -6.63 0.33
N THR A 790 -34.73 -6.85 0.35
CA THR A 790 -34.09 -8.10 -0.11
C THR A 790 -34.05 -9.20 0.96
N SER A 791 -34.49 -8.91 2.19
CA SER A 791 -34.48 -9.87 3.29
C SER A 791 -35.57 -10.92 3.10
N LYS A 792 -35.17 -12.18 2.90
CA LYS A 792 -36.07 -13.35 2.83
C LYS A 792 -36.57 -13.85 4.20
N LYS A 793 -36.18 -13.19 5.29
CA LYS A 793 -36.57 -13.60 6.64
C LYS A 793 -38.05 -13.33 6.87
N LEU A 794 -38.76 -14.27 7.49
CA LEU A 794 -40.11 -14.04 8.02
C LEU A 794 -39.99 -13.62 9.49
N TRP A 795 -40.73 -12.58 9.88
CA TRP A 795 -40.74 -12.09 11.25
C TRP A 795 -42.05 -12.48 11.93
N SER A 796 -41.93 -13.32 12.95
CA SER A 796 -43.04 -13.71 13.82
C SER A 796 -43.28 -12.72 14.98
N SER A 797 -42.46 -11.66 15.11
CA SER A 797 -42.59 -10.67 16.18
C SER A 797 -42.47 -9.23 15.68
N ALA A 798 -43.40 -8.40 16.14
CA ALA A 798 -43.46 -6.96 15.90
C ALA A 798 -42.15 -6.25 16.21
N ALA A 799 -41.54 -6.56 17.35
CA ALA A 799 -40.33 -5.90 17.80
C ALA A 799 -39.15 -6.20 16.86
N ASN A 800 -39.04 -7.43 16.37
CA ASN A 800 -37.98 -7.83 15.46
C ASN A 800 -38.19 -7.25 14.05
N LEU A 801 -39.44 -7.15 13.58
CA LEU A 801 -39.77 -6.49 12.33
C LEU A 801 -39.51 -4.98 12.42
N GLU A 802 -39.87 -4.35 13.53
CA GLU A 802 -39.61 -2.93 13.78
C GLU A 802 -38.12 -2.61 13.81
N ASP A 803 -37.32 -3.42 14.51
CA ASP A 803 -35.86 -3.26 14.56
C ASP A 803 -35.23 -3.43 13.17
N HIS A 804 -35.72 -4.39 12.37
CA HIS A 804 -35.31 -4.55 10.98
C HIS A 804 -35.66 -3.31 10.14
N ILE A 805 -36.89 -2.82 10.18
CA ILE A 805 -37.30 -1.65 9.39
C ILE A 805 -36.48 -0.41 9.78
N ARG A 806 -36.25 -0.23 11.09
CA ARG A 806 -35.46 0.90 11.60
C ARG A 806 -34.00 0.84 11.16
N LYS A 807 -33.38 -0.34 11.15
CA LYS A 807 -31.95 -0.51 10.81
C LYS A 807 -31.72 -0.66 9.31
N GLY A 808 -32.55 -1.44 8.63
CA GLY A 808 -32.42 -1.78 7.21
C GLY A 808 -32.99 -0.72 6.28
N HIS A 809 -34.02 0.02 6.70
CA HIS A 809 -34.70 1.02 5.87
C HIS A 809 -34.61 2.44 6.42
N LEU A 810 -34.05 2.64 7.62
CA LEU A 810 -33.91 3.94 8.28
C LEU A 810 -35.25 4.70 8.52
N ILE A 811 -36.40 4.00 8.45
CA ILE A 811 -37.74 4.57 8.65
C ILE A 811 -38.04 4.70 10.15
N LYS A 812 -38.59 5.85 10.58
CA LYS A 812 -38.84 6.19 12.00
C LYS A 812 -40.21 6.86 12.22
N GLY A 813 -40.59 7.01 13.49
CA GLY A 813 -41.74 7.83 13.91
C GLY A 813 -43.10 7.27 13.46
N LYS A 814 -43.98 8.17 12.98
CA LYS A 814 -45.33 7.82 12.53
C LYS A 814 -45.33 6.83 11.36
N ALA A 815 -44.38 6.95 10.43
CA ALA A 815 -44.26 6.04 9.29
C ALA A 815 -43.92 4.60 9.72
N LEU A 816 -42.96 4.44 10.65
CA LEU A 816 -42.63 3.14 11.23
C LEU A 816 -43.83 2.54 11.98
N SER A 817 -44.54 3.36 12.74
CA SER A 817 -45.73 2.94 13.49
C SER A 817 -46.85 2.48 12.54
N ALA A 818 -47.06 3.19 11.43
CA ALA A 818 -48.03 2.82 10.40
C ALA A 818 -47.70 1.47 9.75
N LEU A 819 -46.44 1.22 9.40
CA LEU A 819 -46.00 -0.07 8.82
C LEU A 819 -46.18 -1.23 9.81
N ILE A 820 -45.85 -1.03 11.08
CA ILE A 820 -46.03 -2.07 12.11
C ILE A 820 -47.50 -2.31 12.42
N ASN A 821 -48.33 -1.27 12.40
CA ASN A 821 -49.77 -1.41 12.59
C ASN A 821 -50.44 -2.11 11.38
N ALA A 822 -50.01 -1.79 10.15
CA ALA A 822 -50.46 -2.50 8.95
C ALA A 822 -50.07 -3.98 8.99
N ALA A 823 -48.85 -4.29 9.44
CA ALA A 823 -48.39 -5.67 9.62
C ALA A 823 -49.24 -6.42 10.66
N LYS A 824 -49.61 -5.77 11.77
CA LYS A 824 -50.51 -6.35 12.79
C LYS A 824 -51.95 -6.55 12.28
N ALA A 825 -52.45 -5.63 11.47
CA ALA A 825 -53.83 -5.70 10.95
C ALA A 825 -54.04 -6.90 10.00
N ARG A 826 -53.05 -7.24 9.16
CA ARG A 826 -53.13 -8.40 8.25
C ARG A 826 -53.38 -9.73 8.97
N GLY A 827 -52.96 -9.85 10.24
CA GLY A 827 -53.17 -11.08 11.00
C GLY A 827 -54.58 -11.25 11.57
N VAL A 828 -55.44 -10.24 11.47
CA VAL A 828 -56.81 -10.28 12.04
C VAL A 828 -57.84 -10.70 10.99
N ASP A 829 -57.59 -10.42 9.71
CA ASP A 829 -58.56 -10.67 8.64
C ASP A 829 -58.54 -12.14 8.14
N GLU A 830 -57.40 -12.84 8.21
CA GLU A 830 -57.26 -14.23 7.73
C GLU A 830 -57.88 -15.30 8.66
N GLU A 831 -58.11 -15.01 9.95
CA GLU A 831 -58.69 -15.99 10.90
C GLU A 831 -60.23 -16.07 10.86
N SER A 832 -60.90 -15.28 10.01
CA SER A 832 -62.37 -15.19 9.97
C SER A 832 -63.06 -15.87 8.77
N ASP A 833 -62.31 -16.49 7.84
CA ASP A 833 -62.84 -17.02 6.58
C ASP A 833 -62.65 -18.54 6.37
N GLU A 834 -62.16 -19.28 7.37
CA GLU A 834 -62.12 -20.75 7.33
C GLU A 834 -63.36 -21.35 8.03
N GLY A 835 -64.51 -21.27 7.35
CA GLY A 835 -65.76 -21.90 7.76
C GLY A 835 -66.70 -22.16 6.59
N SER A 836 -66.86 -23.45 6.28
CA SER A 836 -67.75 -24.08 5.29
C SER A 836 -67.42 -23.94 3.81
N ASP A 837 -66.75 -24.96 3.25
CA ASP A 837 -67.29 -25.63 2.07
C ASP A 837 -66.88 -27.11 2.02
N GLU A 838 -67.84 -27.99 2.34
CA GLU A 838 -67.87 -29.39 1.92
C GLU A 838 -68.61 -29.44 0.58
N GLY A 839 -67.95 -29.88 -0.50
CA GLY A 839 -68.68 -30.15 -1.75
C GLY A 839 -67.81 -30.40 -3.00
N TYR A 840 -67.59 -31.69 -3.29
CA TYR A 840 -67.01 -32.33 -4.50
C TYR A 840 -65.48 -32.47 -4.63
#